data_AF-A0A2A2JHF3-F1
#
_entry.id   AF-A0A2A2JHF3-F1
#
_cell.length_a   1.000
_cell.length_b   1.000
_cell.length_c   1.000
_cell.angle_alpha   90.00
_cell.angle_beta   90.00
_cell.angle_gamma   90.00
#
_symmetry.space_group_name_H-M   'P 1'
#
loop_
_entity.id
_entity.type
_entity.pdbx_description
1 polymer ?
#
loop_
_entity_poly.entity_id
_entity_poly.type
_entity_poly.pdbx_seq_one_letter_code
_entity_poly.pdbx_strand_id
1 'polypeptide(L)'
;MNNYVYSSIKNGVFPIWIGAKCYSSVPSSCYWDADNSTMEYHNFGAGEPLPERGNCIFMSINPDRRGQWYSDDCYDRRYYYACEKSVIENPTKYKIQGHYYDVTADDVLGIEKSRKDFLPQETKIANWLSHILDNDYVDFYVEYFEIHGAAAGFPTAIYFGYLTTNGNSTRNDLIKNLELPPTMSVYLLMPVDSVPPPPPLTGNNTNNLNSNASCQNFGIFNGYNCSCSAECYDSQCQPEKCAGRKNGVSFESQSMILVVSLRSSMASDIQTLSDAIPYLLHQWRATINEFTNYIITTFRQRSDVFYMSTEVFFNRTDLLNYMNGLVVGDANADQPVLSAAVAVQAYAPQMNIYSNILVLTDGRASDATSEDLHYPPRNNETYLIAQTLQWRNRITFLLTQTSDAPINMNGDGFDVYRRVSRAVQGDLLMLDKKELNSTLYNIVNEFSDIQVVNASYGMTSNFTFDLYYRYVEYESCIVLVSVENGKRLPNVTLPGAYVSDLSPTFNNSQFIMFVLEEKYVPSLAIIPYSDPYNVLLFNQGDQSVKWVTFTDDPYIDAGYSFAFAGKQMAASGNVGISLYTAPINWENGTISRTFEARDRDSWSCDFSYTFGSVDACKPGPFNIIITTRMLSNGYYRNETFILPGFCFILDSGSDGKNGNHIF
;
A
#
# COMPACT_ATOMS: atom_id res chain seq x y z
N MET A 1 28.85 19.37 -29.11
CA MET A 1 29.13 20.45 -28.13
C MET A 1 28.60 21.82 -28.58
N ASN A 2 29.12 22.44 -29.65
CA ASN A 2 28.83 23.86 -30.00
C ASN A 2 27.34 24.22 -30.19
N ASN A 3 26.54 23.39 -30.89
CA ASN A 3 25.11 23.66 -31.08
C ASN A 3 24.29 23.51 -29.78
N TYR A 4 24.70 22.60 -28.89
CA TYR A 4 24.03 22.34 -27.60
C TYR A 4 24.32 23.45 -26.58
N VAL A 5 25.58 23.86 -26.46
CA VAL A 5 25.97 24.98 -25.58
C VAL A 5 25.26 26.27 -26.02
N TYR A 6 25.14 26.50 -27.33
CA TYR A 6 24.44 27.66 -27.88
C TYR A 6 22.92 27.65 -27.62
N SER A 7 22.24 26.52 -27.79
CA SER A 7 20.78 26.43 -27.55
C SER A 7 20.41 26.67 -26.08
N SER A 8 21.32 26.37 -25.16
CA SER A 8 21.13 26.49 -23.70
C SER A 8 21.31 27.92 -23.18
N ILE A 9 21.92 28.81 -23.96
CA ILE A 9 22.23 30.19 -23.57
C ILE A 9 21.39 31.14 -24.45
N LYS A 10 20.05 31.03 -24.36
CA LYS A 10 19.16 32.02 -24.99
C LYS A 10 19.32 33.36 -24.27
N ASN A 11 19.83 34.36 -24.99
CA ASN A 11 19.97 35.80 -24.63
C ASN A 11 21.32 36.27 -24.06
N GLY A 12 22.39 35.49 -24.11
CA GLY A 12 23.73 35.96 -23.71
C GLY A 12 24.41 36.84 -24.79
N VAL A 13 25.10 37.91 -24.38
CA VAL A 13 25.96 38.76 -25.26
C VAL A 13 27.46 38.50 -24.99
N PHE A 14 27.78 37.58 -24.07
CA PHE A 14 29.15 37.29 -23.66
C PHE A 14 29.65 35.95 -24.20
N PRO A 15 30.95 35.85 -24.57
CA PRO A 15 31.56 34.61 -25.01
C PRO A 15 31.70 33.61 -23.85
N ILE A 16 31.86 32.33 -24.21
CA ILE A 16 31.82 31.22 -23.26
C ILE A 16 33.19 30.57 -23.18
N TRP A 17 33.80 30.56 -22.00
CA TRP A 17 35.01 29.78 -21.78
C TRP A 17 34.66 28.29 -21.82
N ILE A 18 35.33 27.54 -22.69
CA ILE A 18 35.06 26.10 -22.85
C ILE A 18 35.87 25.23 -21.88
N GLY A 19 36.63 25.83 -20.97
CA GLY A 19 37.47 25.09 -20.03
C GLY A 19 38.78 24.57 -20.64
N ALA A 20 39.20 25.11 -21.79
CA ALA A 20 40.47 24.76 -22.43
C ALA A 20 41.48 25.90 -22.40
N LYS A 21 42.76 25.53 -22.45
CA LYS A 21 43.89 26.46 -22.61
C LYS A 21 44.84 26.01 -23.71
N CYS A 22 45.44 26.97 -24.41
CA CYS A 22 46.46 26.71 -25.43
C CYS A 22 47.75 27.48 -25.11
N TYR A 23 48.89 26.83 -25.33
CA TYR A 23 50.21 27.44 -25.07
C TYR A 23 50.98 27.82 -26.34
N SER A 24 50.52 27.40 -27.52
CA SER A 24 51.08 27.82 -28.80
C SER A 24 49.98 28.15 -29.79
N SER A 25 50.37 28.70 -30.95
CA SER A 25 49.45 28.99 -32.05
C SER A 25 49.01 27.75 -32.83
N VAL A 26 49.24 26.55 -32.29
CA VAL A 26 48.88 25.27 -32.92
C VAL A 26 47.81 24.58 -32.06
N PRO A 27 46.68 24.13 -32.64
CA PRO A 27 45.60 23.46 -31.91
C PRO A 27 46.05 22.25 -31.05
N SER A 28 47.10 21.55 -31.45
CA SER A 28 47.66 20.41 -30.69
C SER A 28 48.35 20.82 -29.37
N SER A 29 48.59 22.11 -29.14
CA SER A 29 49.10 22.64 -27.87
C SER A 29 48.01 22.91 -26.84
N CYS A 30 46.76 22.60 -27.18
CA CYS A 30 45.60 22.88 -26.37
C CYS A 30 45.21 21.65 -25.54
N TYR A 31 44.86 21.90 -24.29
CA TYR A 31 44.47 20.89 -23.32
C TYR A 31 43.31 21.42 -22.47
N TRP A 32 42.56 20.50 -21.89
CA TRP A 32 41.53 20.84 -20.93
C TRP A 32 42.17 21.30 -19.63
N ASP A 33 41.77 22.46 -19.11
CA ASP A 33 42.36 23.08 -17.93
C ASP A 33 42.14 22.27 -16.64
N ALA A 34 41.10 21.43 -16.64
CA ALA A 34 40.73 20.62 -15.48
C ALA A 34 41.68 19.44 -15.24
N ASP A 35 42.14 18.77 -16.30
CA ASP A 35 42.86 17.49 -16.20
C ASP A 35 44.11 17.38 -17.08
N ASN A 36 44.48 18.46 -17.80
CA ASN A 36 45.60 18.50 -18.74
C ASN A 36 45.52 17.47 -19.89
N SER A 37 44.35 16.88 -20.16
CA SER A 37 44.19 15.96 -21.27
C SER A 37 44.16 16.70 -22.62
N THR A 38 44.62 16.03 -23.67
CA THR A 38 44.72 16.60 -25.02
C THR A 38 43.34 16.78 -25.63
N MET A 39 43.08 17.94 -26.23
CA MET A 39 41.82 18.17 -26.94
C MET A 39 41.76 17.37 -28.24
N GLU A 40 40.75 16.51 -28.38
CA GLU A 40 40.53 15.73 -29.62
C GLU A 40 39.76 16.51 -30.68
N TYR A 41 38.95 17.49 -30.27
CA TYR A 41 38.13 18.32 -31.15
C TYR A 41 38.62 19.76 -31.15
N HIS A 42 38.64 20.38 -32.33
CA HIS A 42 39.01 21.78 -32.49
C HIS A 42 38.06 22.51 -33.43
N ASN A 43 37.56 23.68 -33.01
CA ASN A 43 36.74 24.56 -33.87
C ASN A 43 37.29 25.99 -33.90
N PHE A 44 38.62 26.14 -33.87
CA PHE A 44 39.28 27.45 -33.89
C PHE A 44 38.85 28.28 -35.11
N GLY A 45 38.58 29.56 -34.87
CA GLY A 45 38.39 30.55 -35.93
C GLY A 45 39.68 30.75 -36.74
N ALA A 46 39.56 31.35 -37.92
CA ALA A 46 40.72 31.62 -38.76
C ALA A 46 41.77 32.47 -38.01
N GLY A 47 42.99 31.94 -37.90
CA GLY A 47 44.11 32.58 -37.21
C GLY A 47 44.21 32.30 -35.71
N GLU A 48 43.35 31.46 -35.14
CA GLU A 48 43.36 31.03 -33.74
C GLU A 48 43.93 29.59 -33.62
N PRO A 49 44.47 29.17 -32.46
CA PRO A 49 44.62 29.93 -31.20
C PRO A 49 45.73 31.00 -31.27
N LEU A 50 45.58 32.07 -30.47
CA LEU A 50 46.55 33.17 -30.30
C LEU A 50 46.91 33.35 -28.81
N PRO A 51 47.86 32.57 -28.28
CA PRO A 51 48.24 32.66 -26.86
C PRO A 51 48.73 34.06 -26.43
N GLU A 52 49.20 34.88 -27.37
CA GLU A 52 49.60 36.28 -27.14
C GLU A 52 48.43 37.18 -26.71
N ARG A 53 47.19 36.85 -27.12
CA ARG A 53 45.98 37.54 -26.67
C ARG A 53 45.49 37.02 -25.32
N GLY A 54 45.80 35.75 -25.03
CA GLY A 54 45.43 35.05 -23.82
C GLY A 54 45.38 33.56 -24.08
N ASN A 55 45.62 32.79 -23.05
CA ASN A 55 45.75 31.34 -23.14
C ASN A 55 44.45 30.60 -22.89
N CYS A 56 43.34 31.26 -22.53
CA CYS A 56 42.04 30.63 -22.36
C CYS A 56 41.22 30.64 -23.66
N ILE A 57 40.52 29.55 -23.93
CA ILE A 57 39.78 29.36 -25.18
C ILE A 57 38.29 29.61 -24.99
N PHE A 58 37.76 30.54 -25.77
CA PHE A 58 36.38 30.98 -25.72
C PHE A 58 35.64 30.62 -27.00
N MET A 59 34.39 30.20 -26.86
CA MET A 59 33.48 30.02 -27.98
C MET A 59 32.77 31.34 -28.30
N SER A 60 32.90 31.78 -29.55
CA SER A 60 32.21 32.94 -30.09
C SER A 60 30.73 32.66 -30.32
N ILE A 61 29.89 33.53 -29.78
CA ILE A 61 28.44 33.56 -30.03
C ILE A 61 28.05 34.62 -31.08
N ASN A 62 29.03 35.37 -31.60
CA ASN A 62 28.81 36.36 -32.64
C ASN A 62 28.29 35.69 -33.93
N PRO A 63 27.30 36.27 -34.63
CA PRO A 63 26.70 35.66 -35.83
C PRO A 63 27.73 35.29 -36.90
N ASP A 64 28.76 36.12 -37.10
CA ASP A 64 29.75 35.96 -38.17
C ASP A 64 30.83 34.90 -37.86
N ARG A 65 30.98 34.52 -36.59
CA ARG A 65 31.96 33.53 -36.11
C ARG A 65 31.31 32.52 -35.17
N ARG A 66 30.06 32.18 -35.45
CA ARG A 66 29.21 31.41 -34.52
C ARG A 66 29.82 30.03 -34.28
N GLY A 67 30.02 29.70 -33.01
CA GLY A 67 30.58 28.43 -32.57
C GLY A 67 32.08 28.30 -32.75
N GLN A 68 32.75 29.26 -33.39
CA GLN A 68 34.21 29.24 -33.55
C GLN A 68 34.91 29.57 -32.24
N TRP A 69 36.08 28.99 -32.03
CA TRP A 69 36.86 29.18 -30.81
C TRP A 69 37.98 30.19 -31.03
N TYR A 70 38.29 30.97 -30.00
CA TYR A 70 39.34 31.98 -30.05
C TYR A 70 40.02 32.15 -28.69
N SER A 71 41.27 32.61 -28.71
CA SER A 71 42.05 32.89 -27.51
C SER A 71 41.65 34.23 -26.88
N ASP A 72 41.51 34.28 -25.56
CA ASP A 72 41.31 35.51 -24.80
C ASP A 72 41.86 35.38 -23.36
N ASP A 73 41.87 36.49 -22.63
CA ASP A 73 42.36 36.55 -21.25
C ASP A 73 41.51 35.67 -20.32
N CYS A 74 42.19 34.81 -19.55
CA CYS A 74 41.59 33.95 -18.53
C CYS A 74 40.95 34.73 -17.36
N TYR A 75 41.33 35.99 -17.15
CA TYR A 75 40.99 36.75 -15.94
C TYR A 75 39.85 37.75 -16.09
N ASP A 76 39.25 37.91 -17.28
CA ASP A 76 38.05 38.75 -17.40
C ASP A 76 36.85 38.05 -16.75
N ARG A 77 36.34 38.65 -15.68
CA ARG A 77 35.31 38.09 -14.78
C ARG A 77 33.89 38.07 -15.37
N ARG A 78 33.72 38.40 -16.66
CA ARG A 78 32.41 38.58 -17.31
C ARG A 78 31.96 37.40 -18.17
N TYR A 79 32.67 36.26 -18.11
CA TYR A 79 32.41 35.13 -18.99
C TYR A 79 31.65 33.98 -18.32
N TYR A 80 30.79 33.34 -19.10
CA TYR A 80 30.15 32.08 -18.75
C TYR A 80 31.14 30.93 -19.01
N TYR A 81 31.05 29.85 -18.24
CA TYR A 81 31.88 28.67 -18.42
C TYR A 81 31.03 27.45 -18.81
N ALA A 82 31.59 26.59 -19.65
CA ALA A 82 31.02 25.29 -20.01
C ALA A 82 32.10 24.22 -19.82
N CYS A 83 31.80 23.18 -19.03
CA CYS A 83 32.71 22.06 -18.80
C CYS A 83 32.20 20.81 -19.51
N GLU A 84 33.10 20.05 -20.10
CA GLU A 84 32.84 18.67 -20.52
C GLU A 84 33.00 17.74 -19.31
N LYS A 85 32.01 16.89 -19.04
CA LYS A 85 32.09 15.85 -18.02
C LYS A 85 32.45 14.54 -18.73
N SER A 86 33.49 13.86 -18.27
CA SER A 86 33.92 12.57 -18.82
C SER A 86 32.75 11.60 -18.94
N VAL A 87 32.69 10.88 -20.07
CA VAL A 87 31.71 9.81 -20.25
C VAL A 87 32.07 8.69 -19.29
N ILE A 88 31.20 8.47 -18.29
CA ILE A 88 31.32 7.33 -17.38
C ILE A 88 30.82 6.10 -18.16
N GLU A 89 31.68 5.10 -18.31
CA GLU A 89 31.27 3.82 -18.88
C GLU A 89 30.35 3.11 -17.87
N ASN A 90 29.08 2.93 -18.23
CA ASN A 90 28.04 2.24 -17.46
C ASN A 90 27.68 2.87 -16.11
N PRO A 91 27.12 4.11 -16.09
CA PRO A 91 26.62 4.70 -14.85
C PRO A 91 25.48 3.86 -14.28
N THR A 92 25.47 3.69 -12.96
CA THR A 92 24.37 3.03 -12.26
C THR A 92 23.30 4.06 -11.94
N LYS A 93 22.03 3.72 -12.17
CA LYS A 93 20.91 4.65 -12.01
C LYS A 93 19.92 4.10 -11.01
N TYR A 94 19.39 4.96 -10.17
CA TYR A 94 18.45 4.61 -9.13
C TYR A 94 17.24 5.53 -9.15
N LYS A 95 16.04 4.97 -8.98
CA LYS A 95 14.89 5.68 -8.42
C LYS A 95 15.12 5.78 -6.91
N ILE A 96 15.03 6.99 -6.36
CA ILE A 96 15.30 7.26 -4.94
C ILE A 96 14.12 8.00 -4.31
N GLN A 97 13.77 7.57 -3.10
CA GLN A 97 12.81 8.26 -2.23
C GLN A 97 13.46 8.50 -0.87
N GLY A 98 13.36 9.73 -0.36
CA GLY A 98 14.03 10.09 0.88
C GLY A 98 13.52 11.38 1.51
N HIS A 99 13.99 11.62 2.71
CA HIS A 99 13.85 12.87 3.45
C HIS A 99 15.24 13.48 3.66
N TYR A 100 15.35 14.78 3.46
CA TYR A 100 16.57 15.55 3.76
C TYR A 100 16.24 16.65 4.77
N TYR A 101 16.96 16.66 5.88
CA TYR A 101 16.66 17.47 7.07
C TYR A 101 16.55 18.98 6.79
N ASP A 102 17.35 19.52 5.86
CA ASP A 102 17.33 20.96 5.52
C ASP A 102 16.26 21.36 4.49
N VAL A 103 15.35 20.43 4.16
CA VAL A 103 14.16 20.67 3.34
C VAL A 103 12.94 20.24 4.14
N THR A 104 12.22 21.23 4.64
CA THR A 104 11.02 21.08 5.48
C THR A 104 9.75 21.03 4.63
N ALA A 105 8.63 20.62 5.22
CA ALA A 105 7.32 20.68 4.55
C ALA A 105 6.95 22.11 4.11
N ASP A 106 7.25 23.11 4.95
CA ASP A 106 6.99 24.53 4.66
C ASP A 106 7.82 25.03 3.46
N ASP A 107 8.99 24.45 3.21
CA ASP A 107 9.83 24.81 2.06
C ASP A 107 9.23 24.38 0.72
N VAL A 108 8.32 23.40 0.71
CA VAL A 108 7.76 22.78 -0.51
C VAL A 108 6.24 22.90 -0.64
N LEU A 109 5.56 23.36 0.41
CA LEU A 109 4.10 23.49 0.44
C LEU A 109 3.57 24.38 -0.71
N GLY A 110 2.69 23.83 -1.54
CA GLY A 110 2.08 24.50 -2.69
C GLY A 110 2.95 24.56 -3.94
N ILE A 111 4.20 24.06 -3.90
CA ILE A 111 5.11 24.01 -5.05
C ILE A 111 5.57 22.59 -5.38
N GLU A 112 5.00 21.57 -4.73
CA GLU A 112 5.49 20.19 -4.66
C GLU A 112 5.66 19.52 -6.03
N LYS A 113 4.82 19.90 -7.01
CA LYS A 113 4.82 19.35 -8.38
C LYS A 113 5.47 20.29 -9.42
N SER A 114 6.03 21.42 -9.00
CA SER A 114 6.66 22.42 -9.89
C SER A 114 8.18 22.45 -9.70
N ARG A 115 8.91 21.71 -10.55
CA ARG A 115 10.38 21.62 -10.45
C ARG A 115 11.08 22.96 -10.55
N LYS A 116 10.54 23.89 -11.35
CA LYS A 116 11.06 25.26 -11.44
C LYS A 116 11.05 25.95 -10.07
N ASP A 117 9.99 25.75 -9.30
CA ASP A 117 9.77 26.45 -8.05
C ASP A 117 10.52 25.77 -6.89
N PHE A 118 10.61 24.44 -6.88
CA PHE A 118 11.38 23.68 -5.88
C PHE A 118 12.87 23.47 -6.22
N LEU A 119 13.36 24.03 -7.33
CA LEU A 119 14.77 23.88 -7.76
C LEU A 119 15.80 24.24 -6.67
N PRO A 120 15.58 25.27 -5.82
CA PRO A 120 16.47 25.56 -4.70
C PRO A 120 16.59 24.39 -3.70
N GLN A 121 15.48 23.70 -3.41
CA GLN A 121 15.41 22.54 -2.51
C GLN A 121 16.11 21.33 -3.15
N GLU A 122 15.87 21.06 -4.45
CA GLU A 122 16.61 20.06 -5.21
C GLU A 122 18.13 20.31 -5.16
N THR A 123 18.54 21.58 -5.34
CA THR A 123 19.96 21.97 -5.33
C THR A 123 20.61 21.73 -3.97
N LYS A 124 19.91 21.97 -2.85
CA LYS A 124 20.40 21.63 -1.51
C LYS A 124 20.72 20.14 -1.39
N ILE A 125 19.78 19.29 -1.83
CA ILE A 125 19.93 17.83 -1.78
C ILE A 125 21.07 17.38 -2.69
N ALA A 126 21.12 17.88 -3.94
CA ALA A 126 22.17 17.56 -4.91
C ALA A 126 23.57 17.92 -4.39
N ASN A 127 23.73 19.11 -3.79
CA ASN A 127 25.01 19.54 -3.22
C ASN A 127 25.45 18.62 -2.07
N TRP A 128 24.53 18.26 -1.17
CA TRP A 128 24.83 17.33 -0.08
C TRP A 128 25.22 15.95 -0.62
N LEU A 129 24.48 15.41 -1.60
CA LEU A 129 24.77 14.12 -2.25
C LEU A 129 26.15 14.14 -2.91
N SER A 130 26.50 15.23 -3.62
CA SER A 130 27.81 15.37 -4.26
C SER A 130 28.96 15.37 -3.27
N HIS A 131 28.74 15.87 -2.04
CA HIS A 131 29.74 15.87 -0.99
C HIS A 131 29.89 14.49 -0.34
N ILE A 132 28.78 13.81 -0.06
CA ILE A 132 28.78 12.52 0.65
C ILE A 132 29.19 11.36 -0.26
N LEU A 133 28.76 11.36 -1.52
CA LEU A 133 29.08 10.31 -2.49
C LEU A 133 30.38 10.61 -3.25
N ASP A 134 30.89 11.84 -3.17
CA ASP A 134 32.17 12.28 -3.75
C ASP A 134 32.31 11.83 -5.21
N ASN A 135 33.32 11.01 -5.52
CA ASN A 135 33.60 10.55 -6.87
C ASN A 135 32.48 9.69 -7.47
N ASP A 136 31.64 9.05 -6.63
CA ASP A 136 30.52 8.22 -7.08
C ASP A 136 29.30 9.07 -7.51
N TYR A 137 29.23 10.35 -7.17
CA TYR A 137 28.13 11.22 -7.58
C TYR A 137 28.21 11.59 -9.08
N VAL A 138 27.15 11.31 -9.84
CA VAL A 138 27.07 11.73 -11.25
C VAL A 138 26.02 12.79 -11.46
N ASP A 139 24.77 12.51 -11.11
CA ASP A 139 23.67 13.44 -11.31
C ASP A 139 22.51 13.12 -10.37
N PHE A 140 21.70 14.13 -10.06
CA PHE A 140 20.51 13.98 -9.24
C PHE A 140 19.47 15.02 -9.63
N TYR A 141 18.21 14.60 -9.69
CA TYR A 141 17.10 15.53 -9.72
C TYR A 141 15.89 14.97 -8.96
N VAL A 142 15.02 15.89 -8.54
CA VAL A 142 13.74 15.59 -7.92
C VAL A 142 12.65 15.71 -8.97
N GLU A 143 11.87 14.65 -9.12
CA GLU A 143 10.70 14.64 -9.99
C GLU A 143 9.57 15.45 -9.35
N TYR A 144 9.31 15.21 -8.06
CA TYR A 144 8.38 15.98 -7.23
C TYR A 144 8.63 15.74 -5.73
N PHE A 145 8.01 16.58 -4.91
CA PHE A 145 7.87 16.37 -3.48
C PHE A 145 6.47 15.88 -3.11
N GLU A 146 6.35 15.28 -1.93
CA GLU A 146 5.09 15.05 -1.22
C GLU A 146 5.28 15.39 0.26
N ILE A 147 4.22 15.85 0.91
CA ILE A 147 4.22 16.14 2.34
C ILE A 147 3.48 15.00 3.04
N HIS A 148 4.20 14.23 3.84
CA HIS A 148 3.65 13.12 4.61
C HIS A 148 3.43 13.51 6.06
N GLY A 149 2.54 12.79 6.76
CA GLY A 149 2.37 12.94 8.22
C GLY A 149 1.70 14.24 8.67
N ALA A 150 1.20 15.10 7.76
CA ALA A 150 0.57 16.37 8.11
C ALA A 150 -0.61 16.21 9.09
N ALA A 151 -1.53 15.28 8.79
CA ALA A 151 -2.65 14.95 9.68
C ALA A 151 -2.23 14.30 11.01
N ALA A 152 -1.06 13.64 11.03
CA ALA A 152 -0.49 13.08 12.26
C ALA A 152 0.26 14.15 13.09
N GLY A 153 0.36 15.40 12.61
CA GLY A 153 1.11 16.47 13.25
C GLY A 153 2.62 16.44 12.99
N PHE A 154 3.07 15.65 12.02
CA PHE A 154 4.46 15.44 11.66
C PHE A 154 4.71 15.71 10.15
N PRO A 155 4.42 16.94 9.67
CA PRO A 155 4.56 17.25 8.24
C PRO A 155 6.02 17.10 7.80
N THR A 156 6.27 16.12 6.93
CA THR A 156 7.60 15.73 6.47
C THR A 156 7.67 15.83 4.95
N ALA A 157 8.63 16.61 4.43
CA ALA A 157 8.89 16.67 3.00
C ALA A 157 9.65 15.42 2.55
N ILE A 158 9.05 14.66 1.63
CA ILE A 158 9.65 13.50 0.98
C ILE A 158 9.91 13.84 -0.49
N TYR A 159 11.15 13.66 -0.94
CA TYR A 159 11.48 13.80 -2.34
C TYR A 159 11.34 12.47 -3.06
N PHE A 160 10.86 12.53 -4.30
CA PHE A 160 10.81 11.43 -5.25
C PHE A 160 11.67 11.82 -6.44
N GLY A 161 12.73 11.07 -6.73
CA GLY A 161 13.69 11.49 -7.73
C GLY A 161 14.56 10.36 -8.27
N TYR A 162 15.60 10.78 -8.97
CA TYR A 162 16.54 9.88 -9.62
C TYR A 162 17.98 10.26 -9.27
N LEU A 163 18.78 9.27 -8.90
CA LEU A 163 20.20 9.40 -8.60
C LEU A 163 20.99 8.59 -9.63
N THR A 164 21.98 9.21 -10.25
CA THR A 164 22.95 8.54 -11.11
C THR A 164 24.29 8.52 -10.39
N THR A 165 24.91 7.34 -10.35
CA THR A 165 26.22 7.12 -9.75
C THR A 165 27.21 6.55 -10.76
N ASN A 166 28.51 6.58 -10.44
CA ASN A 166 29.53 6.08 -11.35
C ASN A 166 29.68 4.55 -11.29
N GLY A 167 29.06 3.91 -10.31
CA GLY A 167 29.03 2.46 -10.13
C GLY A 167 30.17 1.90 -9.28
N ASN A 168 30.99 2.76 -8.66
CA ASN A 168 32.10 2.34 -7.82
C ASN A 168 31.64 1.74 -6.48
N SER A 169 30.51 2.20 -5.94
CA SER A 169 29.96 1.70 -4.68
C SER A 169 28.80 0.74 -4.93
N THR A 170 28.66 -0.27 -4.07
CA THR A 170 27.47 -1.11 -4.09
C THR A 170 26.27 -0.34 -3.55
N ARG A 171 25.05 -0.79 -3.84
CA ARG A 171 23.81 -0.23 -3.26
C ARG A 171 23.88 -0.12 -1.74
N ASN A 172 24.45 -1.12 -1.05
CA ASN A 172 24.55 -1.12 0.40
C ASN A 172 25.58 -0.12 0.92
N ASP A 173 26.68 0.08 0.18
CA ASP A 173 27.66 1.12 0.49
C ASP A 173 27.04 2.52 0.33
N LEU A 174 26.25 2.73 -0.72
CA LEU A 174 25.49 3.96 -0.93
C LEU A 174 24.54 4.23 0.24
N ILE A 175 23.68 3.26 0.59
CA ILE A 175 22.73 3.40 1.72
C ILE A 175 23.47 3.76 3.00
N LYS A 176 24.56 3.05 3.30
CA LYS A 176 25.38 3.32 4.47
C LYS A 176 25.92 4.75 4.46
N ASN A 177 26.45 5.24 3.34
CA ASN A 177 26.96 6.61 3.24
C ASN A 177 25.84 7.65 3.39
N LEU A 178 24.66 7.37 2.84
CA LEU A 178 23.52 8.28 2.90
C LEU A 178 22.89 8.36 4.31
N GLU A 179 22.88 7.27 5.07
CA GLU A 179 22.27 7.23 6.42
C GLU A 179 23.28 7.42 7.58
N LEU A 180 24.59 7.40 7.32
CA LEU A 180 25.64 7.62 8.34
C LEU A 180 25.51 8.99 9.03
N PRO A 181 25.19 10.09 8.33
CA PRO A 181 24.75 11.33 8.96
C PRO A 181 23.23 11.27 9.18
N PRO A 182 22.69 11.74 10.33
CA PRO A 182 21.25 11.79 10.55
C PRO A 182 20.52 12.85 9.69
N THR A 183 21.20 13.42 8.69
CA THR A 183 20.67 14.47 7.83
C THR A 183 19.84 13.94 6.67
N MET A 184 20.04 12.70 6.24
CA MET A 184 19.25 12.07 5.19
C MET A 184 18.68 10.73 5.66
N SER A 185 17.44 10.47 5.30
CA SER A 185 16.76 9.20 5.51
C SER A 185 16.30 8.68 4.15
N VAL A 186 16.77 7.50 3.75
CA VAL A 186 16.40 6.89 2.47
C VAL A 186 15.37 5.80 2.75
N TYR A 187 14.33 5.72 1.92
CA TYR A 187 13.25 4.72 2.04
C TYR A 187 13.17 3.80 0.82
N LEU A 188 13.58 4.31 -0.34
CA LEU A 188 13.70 3.56 -1.58
C LEU A 188 15.02 3.94 -2.28
N LEU A 189 15.76 2.93 -2.72
CA LEU A 189 16.90 3.06 -3.61
C LEU A 189 16.86 1.87 -4.58
N MET A 190 16.10 2.01 -5.67
CA MET A 190 15.78 0.95 -6.62
C MET A 190 16.56 1.14 -7.92
N PRO A 191 17.36 0.17 -8.38
CA PRO A 191 18.02 0.26 -9.68
C PRO A 191 17.02 0.43 -10.83
N VAL A 192 17.36 1.25 -11.82
CA VAL A 192 16.56 1.45 -13.03
C VAL A 192 17.43 1.42 -14.28
N ASP A 193 16.89 0.91 -15.40
CA ASP A 193 17.63 0.84 -16.66
C ASP A 193 17.88 2.23 -17.28
N SER A 194 16.91 3.13 -17.07
CA SER A 194 16.94 4.49 -17.60
C SER A 194 16.36 5.49 -16.60
N VAL A 195 16.88 6.71 -16.66
CA VAL A 195 16.37 7.85 -15.92
C VAL A 195 15.48 8.65 -16.88
N PRO A 196 14.23 8.96 -16.52
CA PRO A 196 13.38 9.83 -17.32
C PRO A 196 14.02 11.21 -17.51
N PRO A 197 13.68 11.94 -18.59
CA PRO A 197 14.09 13.34 -18.69
C PRO A 197 13.47 14.13 -17.53
N PRO A 198 14.22 15.06 -16.92
CA PRO A 198 13.71 15.78 -15.77
C PRO A 198 12.54 16.69 -16.18
N PRO A 199 11.58 16.96 -15.28
CA PRO A 199 10.45 17.85 -15.57
C PRO A 199 10.92 19.20 -16.13
N PRO A 200 10.27 19.72 -17.20
CA PRO A 200 10.70 20.94 -17.85
C PRO A 200 10.60 22.13 -16.91
N LEU A 201 11.63 22.99 -16.91
CA LEU A 201 11.67 24.24 -16.14
C LEU A 201 10.76 25.34 -16.72
N THR A 202 9.99 25.02 -17.75
CA THR A 202 9.10 25.93 -18.48
C THR A 202 7.71 25.31 -18.60
N GLY A 203 6.89 25.54 -17.59
CA GLY A 203 5.48 25.15 -17.56
C GLY A 203 4.78 25.94 -16.46
N ASN A 204 3.56 26.41 -16.74
CA ASN A 204 2.67 26.89 -15.69
C ASN A 204 2.07 25.67 -14.98
N ASN A 205 1.88 25.78 -13.66
CA ASN A 205 1.02 24.87 -12.90
C ASN A 205 -0.39 24.89 -13.50
N THR A 206 -0.68 23.93 -14.38
CA THR A 206 -2.05 23.63 -14.80
C THR A 206 -2.35 22.18 -14.51
N ASN A 207 -2.22 21.81 -13.24
CA ASN A 207 -3.10 20.82 -12.66
C ASN A 207 -3.90 21.54 -11.56
N ASN A 208 -4.81 22.44 -11.99
CA ASN A 208 -6.06 22.57 -11.26
C ASN A 208 -6.78 21.23 -11.45
N LEU A 209 -6.38 20.22 -10.67
CA LEU A 209 -7.28 19.14 -10.33
C LEU A 209 -8.48 19.86 -9.72
N ASN A 210 -9.63 19.77 -10.38
CA ASN A 210 -10.89 20.24 -9.79
C ASN A 210 -11.03 19.55 -8.43
N SER A 211 -10.70 20.29 -7.36
CA SER A 211 -10.69 19.83 -5.97
C SER A 211 -12.09 19.59 -5.39
N ASN A 212 -13.10 19.46 -6.26
CA ASN A 212 -14.51 19.36 -5.86
C ASN A 212 -15.13 18.01 -6.24
N ALA A 213 -14.37 17.06 -6.78
CA ALA A 213 -14.85 15.69 -6.92
C ALA A 213 -14.65 14.96 -5.59
N SER A 214 -15.71 14.90 -4.78
CA SER A 214 -15.69 14.19 -3.51
C SER A 214 -16.31 12.79 -3.70
N CYS A 215 -15.50 11.74 -3.58
CA CYS A 215 -15.99 10.37 -3.66
C CYS A 215 -16.63 9.96 -2.33
N GLN A 216 -17.91 9.58 -2.37
CA GLN A 216 -18.62 9.12 -1.18
C GLN A 216 -18.31 7.65 -0.88
N ASN A 217 -18.74 7.17 0.30
CA ASN A 217 -18.63 5.75 0.69
C ASN A 217 -17.25 5.15 0.44
N PHE A 218 -16.20 5.87 0.83
CA PHE A 218 -14.81 5.42 0.69
C PHE A 218 -14.39 5.11 -0.77
N GLY A 219 -15.05 5.75 -1.74
CA GLY A 219 -14.62 5.74 -3.12
C GLY A 219 -13.27 6.43 -3.30
N ILE A 220 -12.49 5.97 -4.27
CA ILE A 220 -11.12 6.44 -4.51
C ILE A 220 -11.10 7.33 -5.75
N PHE A 221 -10.71 8.60 -5.60
CA PHE A 221 -10.62 9.51 -6.73
C PHE A 221 -9.41 9.20 -7.60
N ASN A 222 -9.62 9.04 -8.91
CA ASN A 222 -8.56 8.72 -9.88
C ASN A 222 -8.12 9.92 -10.75
N GLY A 223 -8.53 11.15 -10.39
CA GLY A 223 -8.26 12.36 -11.15
C GLY A 223 -9.39 12.80 -12.08
N TYR A 224 -10.28 11.88 -12.47
CA TYR A 224 -11.42 12.18 -13.35
C TYR A 224 -12.75 11.64 -12.82
N ASN A 225 -12.75 10.42 -12.26
CA ASN A 225 -13.90 9.72 -11.71
C ASN A 225 -13.56 9.10 -10.34
N CYS A 226 -14.57 8.57 -9.66
CA CYS A 226 -14.37 7.73 -8.48
C CYS A 226 -14.33 6.25 -8.86
N SER A 227 -13.39 5.51 -8.27
CA SER A 227 -13.43 4.05 -8.21
C SER A 227 -14.24 3.63 -6.99
N CYS A 228 -15.29 2.84 -7.20
CA CYS A 228 -16.26 2.46 -6.18
C CYS A 228 -16.15 0.97 -5.88
N SER A 229 -16.46 0.59 -4.63
CA SER A 229 -16.42 -0.82 -4.24
C SER A 229 -17.51 -1.67 -4.90
N ALA A 230 -18.56 -1.08 -5.47
CA ALA A 230 -19.60 -1.79 -6.21
C ALA A 230 -19.75 -1.24 -7.62
N GLU A 231 -20.12 -2.12 -8.55
CA GLU A 231 -20.67 -1.74 -9.86
C GLU A 231 -22.02 -1.01 -9.76
N CYS A 232 -22.65 -0.97 -8.59
CA CYS A 232 -24.03 -0.47 -8.41
C CYS A 232 -24.09 0.94 -7.78
N TYR A 233 -22.94 1.59 -7.62
CA TYR A 233 -22.87 3.00 -7.25
C TYR A 233 -22.91 3.92 -8.49
N ASP A 234 -23.23 5.20 -8.28
CA ASP A 234 -23.02 6.22 -9.31
C ASP A 234 -21.53 6.53 -9.53
N SER A 235 -21.23 7.43 -10.48
CA SER A 235 -19.86 7.87 -10.80
C SER A 235 -19.12 8.59 -9.66
N GLN A 236 -19.81 8.95 -8.58
CA GLN A 236 -19.28 9.59 -7.37
C GLN A 236 -19.35 8.65 -6.14
N CYS A 237 -19.64 7.36 -6.35
CA CYS A 237 -19.83 6.36 -5.32
C CYS A 237 -21.03 6.62 -4.38
N GLN A 238 -22.04 7.35 -4.86
CA GLN A 238 -23.28 7.59 -4.11
C GLN A 238 -24.25 6.41 -4.28
N PRO A 239 -25.02 6.07 -3.23
CA PRO A 239 -26.04 5.04 -3.31
C PRO A 239 -27.10 5.37 -4.37
N GLU A 240 -27.27 4.51 -5.36
CA GLU A 240 -28.32 4.66 -6.38
C GLU A 240 -29.54 3.78 -6.08
N LYS A 241 -30.70 4.25 -6.57
CA LYS A 241 -31.95 3.48 -6.59
C LYS A 241 -31.92 2.52 -7.76
N CYS A 242 -32.25 1.23 -7.52
CA CYS A 242 -32.43 0.17 -8.53
C CYS A 242 -31.78 0.46 -9.88
N ALA A 243 -30.46 0.36 -9.91
CA ALA A 243 -29.65 0.63 -11.10
C ALA A 243 -29.04 -0.68 -11.61
N GLY A 244 -28.96 -0.82 -12.93
CA GLY A 244 -28.16 -1.89 -13.53
C GLY A 244 -26.67 -1.65 -13.28
N ARG A 245 -25.86 -2.72 -13.38
CA ARG A 245 -24.40 -2.66 -13.24
C ARG A 245 -23.78 -1.52 -14.08
N LYS A 246 -23.03 -0.67 -13.40
CA LYS A 246 -22.25 0.47 -13.91
C LYS A 246 -20.78 0.29 -13.51
N ASN A 247 -19.96 1.31 -13.79
CA ASN A 247 -18.55 1.37 -13.42
C ASN A 247 -18.31 0.91 -11.98
N GLY A 248 -17.60 -0.20 -11.82
CA GLY A 248 -17.14 -0.73 -10.54
C GLY A 248 -16.09 -1.81 -10.80
N VAL A 249 -15.48 -2.28 -9.72
CA VAL A 249 -14.39 -3.26 -9.85
C VAL A 249 -14.95 -4.67 -9.95
N SER A 250 -14.39 -5.47 -10.86
CA SER A 250 -14.87 -6.83 -11.13
C SER A 250 -14.94 -7.68 -9.87
N PHE A 251 -16.00 -8.47 -9.76
CA PHE A 251 -16.20 -9.46 -8.70
C PHE A 251 -15.35 -10.73 -8.87
N GLU A 252 -14.75 -10.91 -10.05
CA GLU A 252 -14.07 -12.15 -10.43
C GLU A 252 -12.57 -12.13 -10.11
N SER A 253 -12.03 -10.99 -9.65
CA SER A 253 -10.58 -10.81 -9.47
C SER A 253 -10.24 -10.15 -8.14
N GLN A 254 -9.10 -10.51 -7.55
CA GLN A 254 -8.58 -9.93 -6.31
C GLN A 254 -7.29 -9.14 -6.56
N SER A 255 -6.94 -8.27 -5.60
CA SER A 255 -5.65 -7.57 -5.51
C SER A 255 -4.78 -8.21 -4.44
N MET A 256 -3.46 -8.27 -4.68
CA MET A 256 -2.51 -8.61 -3.62
C MET A 256 -2.17 -7.33 -2.87
N ILE A 257 -2.59 -7.20 -1.61
CA ILE A 257 -2.42 -5.97 -0.85
C ILE A 257 -1.44 -6.20 0.31
N LEU A 258 -0.36 -5.42 0.33
CA LEU A 258 0.71 -5.50 1.31
C LEU A 258 0.85 -4.18 2.07
N VAL A 259 1.03 -4.26 3.38
CA VAL A 259 1.33 -3.10 4.23
C VAL A 259 2.57 -3.44 5.05
N VAL A 260 3.68 -2.76 4.80
CA VAL A 260 5.01 -3.21 5.25
C VAL A 260 5.77 -2.11 5.99
N SER A 261 6.16 -2.40 7.22
CA SER A 261 7.03 -1.53 8.04
C SER A 261 8.47 -1.57 7.52
N LEU A 262 9.12 -0.41 7.37
CA LEU A 262 10.54 -0.28 6.98
C LEU A 262 11.48 -0.07 8.18
N ARG A 263 11.10 -0.53 9.38
CA ARG A 263 12.01 -0.56 10.53
C ARG A 263 13.20 -1.47 10.22
N SER A 264 14.38 -1.13 10.73
CA SER A 264 15.60 -1.94 10.57
C SER A 264 15.42 -3.39 11.03
N SER A 265 14.61 -3.63 12.05
CA SER A 265 14.26 -4.97 12.54
C SER A 265 13.35 -5.80 11.60
N MET A 266 12.77 -5.18 10.57
CA MET A 266 11.97 -5.85 9.52
C MET A 266 12.80 -6.35 8.33
N ALA A 267 14.11 -6.09 8.30
CA ALA A 267 14.97 -6.44 7.15
C ALA A 267 14.83 -7.91 6.70
N SER A 268 14.90 -8.85 7.67
CA SER A 268 14.75 -10.28 7.42
C SER A 268 13.37 -10.65 6.89
N ASP A 269 12.36 -9.92 7.33
CA ASP A 269 10.96 -10.24 7.10
C ASP A 269 10.54 -9.79 5.70
N ILE A 270 11.00 -8.60 5.31
CA ILE A 270 10.86 -8.09 3.93
C ILE A 270 11.57 -9.02 2.95
N GLN A 271 12.79 -9.46 3.28
CA GLN A 271 13.50 -10.42 2.44
C GLN A 271 12.74 -11.74 2.32
N THR A 272 12.25 -12.27 3.44
CA THR A 272 11.46 -13.51 3.45
C THR A 272 10.18 -13.37 2.63
N LEU A 273 9.50 -12.21 2.71
CA LEU A 273 8.32 -11.92 1.89
C LEU A 273 8.68 -11.85 0.41
N SER A 274 9.74 -11.14 0.04
CA SER A 274 10.26 -11.07 -1.35
C SER A 274 10.54 -12.47 -1.91
N ASP A 275 11.19 -13.33 -1.13
CA ASP A 275 11.54 -14.69 -1.53
C ASP A 275 10.31 -15.60 -1.65
N ALA A 276 9.27 -15.36 -0.83
CA ALA A 276 8.03 -16.12 -0.86
C ALA A 276 7.16 -15.76 -2.09
N ILE A 277 7.04 -14.48 -2.45
CA ILE A 277 6.13 -13.98 -3.50
C ILE A 277 6.17 -14.80 -4.82
N PRO A 278 7.33 -15.14 -5.42
CA PRO A 278 7.38 -15.95 -6.63
C PRO A 278 6.68 -17.30 -6.49
N TYR A 279 6.84 -17.93 -5.33
CA TYR A 279 6.24 -19.22 -5.00
C TYR A 279 4.73 -19.08 -4.76
N LEU A 280 4.36 -18.08 -3.96
CA LEU A 280 2.96 -17.76 -3.64
C LEU A 280 2.12 -17.60 -4.90
N LEU A 281 2.63 -16.82 -5.86
CA LEU A 281 1.92 -16.55 -7.11
C LEU A 281 1.89 -17.74 -8.07
N HIS A 282 2.87 -18.65 -7.99
CA HIS A 282 2.84 -19.87 -8.80
C HIS A 282 1.72 -20.82 -8.33
N GLN A 283 1.57 -21.02 -7.02
CA GLN A 283 0.53 -21.90 -6.49
C GLN A 283 -0.89 -21.35 -6.73
N TRP A 284 -1.08 -20.04 -6.56
CA TRP A 284 -2.37 -19.38 -6.78
C TRP A 284 -2.89 -19.46 -8.22
N ARG A 285 -1.99 -19.49 -9.21
CA ARG A 285 -2.39 -19.65 -10.62
C ARG A 285 -3.08 -20.99 -10.91
N ALA A 286 -2.90 -22.01 -10.06
CA ALA A 286 -3.48 -23.33 -10.26
C ALA A 286 -4.95 -23.43 -9.80
N THR A 287 -5.46 -22.45 -9.05
CA THR A 287 -6.74 -22.55 -8.32
C THR A 287 -7.87 -21.65 -8.84
N ILE A 288 -7.67 -20.94 -9.97
CA ILE A 288 -8.60 -20.00 -10.64
C ILE A 288 -8.34 -18.53 -10.22
N ASN A 289 -8.00 -17.72 -11.23
CA ASN A 289 -7.72 -16.27 -11.27
C ASN A 289 -6.42 -15.74 -10.62
N GLU A 290 -5.50 -15.26 -11.47
CA GLU A 290 -4.30 -14.49 -11.08
C GLU A 290 -4.71 -13.11 -10.53
N PHE A 291 -4.02 -12.62 -9.50
CA PHE A 291 -4.18 -11.23 -9.05
C PHE A 291 -4.00 -10.25 -10.21
N THR A 292 -4.94 -9.32 -10.37
CA THR A 292 -4.86 -8.34 -11.48
C THR A 292 -3.88 -7.21 -11.21
N ASN A 293 -3.58 -6.97 -9.93
CA ASN A 293 -2.60 -5.97 -9.51
C ASN A 293 -2.07 -6.28 -8.10
N TYR A 294 -0.98 -5.61 -7.77
CA TYR A 294 -0.26 -5.69 -6.52
C TYR A 294 -0.16 -4.29 -5.95
N ILE A 295 -0.62 -4.09 -4.72
CA ILE A 295 -0.67 -2.80 -4.06
C ILE A 295 0.16 -2.92 -2.79
N ILE A 296 1.11 -2.02 -2.60
CA ILE A 296 1.96 -2.02 -1.41
C ILE A 296 2.00 -0.63 -0.79
N THR A 297 1.75 -0.56 0.52
CA THR A 297 2.06 0.62 1.32
C THR A 297 3.25 0.34 2.21
N THR A 298 4.30 1.13 2.08
CA THR A 298 5.47 1.08 2.96
C THR A 298 5.50 2.28 3.90
N PHE A 299 5.93 2.09 5.14
CA PHE A 299 5.90 3.16 6.14
C PHE A 299 7.06 3.08 7.13
N ARG A 300 7.50 4.25 7.61
CA ARG A 300 8.54 4.40 8.64
C ARG A 300 8.36 5.73 9.35
N GLN A 301 8.27 5.69 10.68
CA GLN A 301 8.31 6.88 11.53
C GLN A 301 9.51 6.84 12.46
N ARG A 302 10.29 7.92 12.50
CA ARG A 302 11.40 8.14 13.43
C ARG A 302 11.28 9.54 13.99
N SER A 303 11.07 9.66 15.30
CA SER A 303 10.79 10.97 15.93
C SER A 303 9.62 11.67 15.19
N ASP A 304 9.88 12.86 14.66
CA ASP A 304 9.04 13.77 13.90
C ASP A 304 9.14 13.58 12.38
N VAL A 305 9.98 12.64 11.91
CA VAL A 305 10.08 12.28 10.49
C VAL A 305 9.11 11.15 10.17
N PHE A 306 8.18 11.41 9.27
CA PHE A 306 7.12 10.51 8.88
C PHE A 306 7.20 10.18 7.39
N TYR A 307 7.25 8.89 7.05
CA TYR A 307 7.19 8.41 5.67
C TYR A 307 6.12 7.34 5.51
N MET A 308 5.35 7.47 4.43
CA MET A 308 4.35 6.51 3.99
C MET A 308 4.17 6.63 2.48
N SER A 309 4.30 5.55 1.74
CA SER A 309 4.16 5.57 0.28
C SER A 309 3.33 4.38 -0.17
N THR A 310 2.39 4.60 -1.08
CA THR A 310 1.54 3.57 -1.68
C THR A 310 1.85 3.47 -3.16
N GLU A 311 2.22 2.28 -3.62
CA GLU A 311 2.58 2.01 -5.01
C GLU A 311 1.73 0.86 -5.55
N VAL A 312 1.40 0.93 -6.86
CA VAL A 312 0.56 -0.06 -7.55
C VAL A 312 1.33 -0.64 -8.72
N PHE A 313 1.36 -1.97 -8.80
CA PHE A 313 2.04 -2.72 -9.86
C PHE A 313 1.05 -3.65 -10.57
N PHE A 314 1.26 -3.86 -11.87
CA PHE A 314 0.43 -4.75 -12.69
C PHE A 314 1.15 -6.05 -13.06
N ASN A 315 2.40 -6.19 -12.64
CA ASN A 315 3.15 -7.42 -12.79
C ASN A 315 4.04 -7.66 -11.57
N ARG A 316 4.32 -8.93 -11.33
CA ARG A 316 5.15 -9.39 -10.23
C ARG A 316 6.59 -8.87 -10.29
N THR A 317 7.17 -8.75 -11.48
CA THR A 317 8.58 -8.35 -11.62
C THR A 317 8.81 -6.95 -11.08
N ASP A 318 7.91 -6.02 -11.40
CA ASP A 318 8.00 -4.64 -10.92
C ASP A 318 7.79 -4.54 -9.40
N LEU A 319 6.85 -5.32 -8.84
CA LEU A 319 6.69 -5.44 -7.40
C LEU A 319 7.99 -5.92 -6.73
N LEU A 320 8.61 -6.99 -7.25
CA LEU A 320 9.84 -7.55 -6.68
C LEU A 320 11.01 -6.58 -6.83
N ASN A 321 11.11 -5.87 -7.95
CA ASN A 321 12.11 -4.82 -8.14
C ASN A 321 11.94 -3.70 -7.12
N TYR A 322 10.70 -3.26 -6.88
CA TYR A 322 10.38 -2.27 -5.85
C TYR A 322 10.75 -2.77 -4.45
N MET A 323 10.34 -3.99 -4.08
CA MET A 323 10.66 -4.57 -2.78
C MET A 323 12.15 -4.72 -2.53
N ASN A 324 12.92 -5.16 -3.54
CA ASN A 324 14.38 -5.24 -3.48
C ASN A 324 15.03 -3.84 -3.40
N GLY A 325 14.33 -2.81 -3.88
CA GLY A 325 14.70 -1.41 -3.78
C GLY A 325 14.43 -0.77 -2.41
N LEU A 326 13.62 -1.39 -1.53
CA LEU A 326 13.27 -0.83 -0.23
C LEU A 326 14.48 -0.70 0.69
N VAL A 327 14.50 0.38 1.47
CA VAL A 327 15.55 0.69 2.45
C VAL A 327 14.92 0.71 3.84
N VAL A 328 15.37 -0.21 4.69
CA VAL A 328 15.01 -0.23 6.11
C VAL A 328 15.95 0.67 6.90
N GLY A 329 15.50 1.20 8.03
CA GLY A 329 16.37 1.98 8.92
C GLY A 329 15.79 2.20 10.30
N ASP A 330 16.52 2.95 11.12
CA ASP A 330 16.13 3.25 12.49
C ASP A 330 14.78 3.97 12.56
N ALA A 331 13.96 3.57 13.53
CA ALA A 331 12.59 4.04 13.65
C ALA A 331 12.05 3.80 15.07
N ASN A 332 10.94 4.48 15.39
CA ASN A 332 10.25 4.33 16.67
C ASN A 332 9.78 2.87 16.88
N ALA A 333 9.67 2.44 18.13
CA ALA A 333 9.20 1.08 18.44
C ALA A 333 7.74 0.86 17.97
N ASP A 334 6.90 1.85 18.21
CA ASP A 334 5.52 1.88 17.74
C ASP A 334 5.47 2.66 16.42
N GLN A 335 4.66 2.22 15.47
CA GLN A 335 4.61 2.74 14.09
C GLN A 335 3.17 3.05 13.66
N PRO A 336 2.95 3.93 12.66
CA PRO A 336 1.61 4.36 12.22
C PRO A 336 0.93 3.29 11.34
N VAL A 337 0.66 2.12 11.92
CA VAL A 337 0.19 0.93 11.19
C VAL A 337 -1.24 1.12 10.68
N LEU A 338 -2.11 1.79 11.43
CA LEU A 338 -3.51 1.97 11.00
C LEU A 338 -3.59 2.94 9.81
N SER A 339 -2.83 4.04 9.87
CA SER A 339 -2.67 5.00 8.77
C SER A 339 -2.22 4.30 7.50
N ALA A 340 -1.25 3.38 7.60
CA ALA A 340 -0.75 2.64 6.45
C ALA A 340 -1.80 1.70 5.85
N ALA A 341 -2.56 1.00 6.71
CA ALA A 341 -3.67 0.14 6.28
C ALA A 341 -4.87 0.92 5.71
N VAL A 342 -5.08 2.17 6.13
CA VAL A 342 -6.04 3.09 5.52
C VAL A 342 -5.54 3.56 4.15
N ALA A 343 -4.28 4.00 4.08
CA ALA A 343 -3.67 4.54 2.86
C ALA A 343 -3.72 3.54 1.70
N VAL A 344 -3.40 2.26 1.96
CA VAL A 344 -3.39 1.22 0.91
C VAL A 344 -4.76 1.04 0.24
N GLN A 345 -5.84 1.29 0.99
CA GLN A 345 -7.21 1.19 0.52
C GLN A 345 -7.79 2.52 0.02
N ALA A 346 -7.11 3.64 0.27
CA ALA A 346 -7.62 4.99 -0.02
C ALA A 346 -6.99 5.60 -1.28
N TYR A 347 -5.81 5.14 -1.70
CA TYR A 347 -5.04 5.74 -2.79
C TYR A 347 -4.87 4.84 -4.02
N ALA A 348 -5.37 3.61 -3.98
CA ALA A 348 -5.25 2.65 -5.08
C ALA A 348 -6.59 2.48 -5.82
N PRO A 349 -6.94 3.33 -6.79
CA PRO A 349 -8.23 3.24 -7.49
C PRO A 349 -8.41 1.93 -8.27
N GLN A 350 -7.33 1.18 -8.52
CA GLN A 350 -7.35 -0.13 -9.16
C GLN A 350 -7.55 -1.28 -8.16
N MET A 351 -7.73 -1.01 -6.87
CA MET A 351 -7.97 -2.03 -5.86
C MET A 351 -9.25 -2.81 -6.16
N ASN A 352 -9.17 -4.14 -6.11
CA ASN A 352 -10.32 -5.00 -6.20
C ASN A 352 -10.92 -5.26 -4.82
N ILE A 353 -12.24 -5.46 -4.81
CA ILE A 353 -12.97 -5.92 -3.63
C ILE A 353 -12.62 -7.35 -3.26
N TYR A 354 -13.04 -7.78 -2.06
CA TYR A 354 -12.77 -9.12 -1.54
C TYR A 354 -11.27 -9.48 -1.49
N SER A 355 -10.40 -8.47 -1.44
CA SER A 355 -8.96 -8.66 -1.37
C SER A 355 -8.51 -8.90 0.07
N ASN A 356 -7.40 -9.61 0.24
CA ASN A 356 -6.77 -9.79 1.54
C ASN A 356 -5.62 -8.79 1.71
N ILE A 357 -5.65 -8.05 2.82
CA ILE A 357 -4.65 -7.07 3.20
C ILE A 357 -3.72 -7.72 4.22
N LEU A 358 -2.49 -7.99 3.80
CA LEU A 358 -1.45 -8.54 4.66
C LEU A 358 -0.64 -7.39 5.27
N VAL A 359 -0.78 -7.20 6.58
CA VAL A 359 -0.06 -6.17 7.33
C VAL A 359 1.11 -6.80 8.06
N LEU A 360 2.33 -6.52 7.63
CA LEU A 360 3.57 -7.03 8.21
C LEU A 360 4.28 -5.95 9.02
N THR A 361 4.37 -6.17 10.32
CA THR A 361 5.02 -5.26 11.27
C THR A 361 5.54 -6.01 12.50
N ASP A 362 6.50 -5.42 13.19
CA ASP A 362 7.12 -5.95 14.42
C ASP A 362 6.95 -4.98 15.60
N GLY A 363 5.93 -4.12 15.54
CA GLY A 363 5.66 -3.09 16.53
C GLY A 363 4.16 -2.87 16.78
N ARG A 364 3.85 -2.13 17.84
CA ARG A 364 2.48 -1.69 18.14
C ARG A 364 2.10 -0.53 17.22
N ALA A 365 0.80 -0.25 17.11
CA ALA A 365 0.30 0.90 16.37
C ALA A 365 0.46 2.18 17.21
N SER A 366 1.26 3.14 16.72
CA SER A 366 1.47 4.44 17.36
C SER A 366 0.29 5.39 17.21
N ASP A 367 -0.55 5.15 16.19
CA ASP A 367 -1.74 5.91 15.86
C ASP A 367 -3.03 5.25 16.35
N ALA A 368 -2.89 4.29 17.28
CA ALA A 368 -4.01 3.73 18.02
C ALA A 368 -4.54 4.69 19.08
N THR A 369 -5.86 4.66 19.29
CA THR A 369 -6.55 5.40 20.34
C THR A 369 -7.36 4.44 21.20
N SER A 370 -7.96 4.96 22.28
CA SER A 370 -9.03 4.24 22.97
C SER A 370 -10.17 3.90 22.01
N GLU A 371 -10.90 2.82 22.29
CA GLU A 371 -12.04 2.39 21.45
C GLU A 371 -13.02 3.55 21.20
N ASP A 372 -13.27 3.81 19.93
CA ASP A 372 -14.29 4.74 19.46
C ASP A 372 -15.15 4.01 18.42
N LEU A 373 -16.47 4.14 18.54
CA LEU A 373 -17.45 3.48 17.67
C LEU A 373 -18.31 4.50 16.91
N HIS A 374 -17.94 5.78 16.92
CA HIS A 374 -18.73 6.84 16.30
C HIS A 374 -18.55 6.91 14.78
N TYR A 375 -19.59 7.39 14.13
CA TYR A 375 -19.61 7.73 12.71
C TYR A 375 -20.16 9.15 12.52
N PRO A 376 -19.56 10.00 11.64
CA PRO A 376 -18.41 9.73 10.76
C PRO A 376 -17.13 9.34 11.50
N PRO A 377 -16.21 8.60 10.85
CA PRO A 377 -14.98 8.15 11.50
C PRO A 377 -14.18 9.31 12.08
N ARG A 378 -13.68 9.15 13.31
CA ARG A 378 -12.93 10.19 14.06
C ARG A 378 -11.45 9.87 14.22
N ASN A 379 -11.06 8.63 13.92
CA ASN A 379 -9.71 8.12 14.06
C ASN A 379 -9.44 7.05 12.98
N ASN A 380 -8.18 6.64 12.86
CA ASN A 380 -7.77 5.66 11.86
C ASN A 380 -8.41 4.29 12.07
N GLU A 381 -8.72 3.90 13.31
CA GLU A 381 -9.39 2.63 13.62
C GLU A 381 -10.80 2.57 13.00
N THR A 382 -11.64 3.57 13.29
CA THR A 382 -13.01 3.64 12.74
C THR A 382 -13.00 3.81 11.23
N TYR A 383 -12.03 4.55 10.69
CA TYR A 383 -11.88 4.72 9.24
C TYR A 383 -11.52 3.41 8.58
N LEU A 384 -10.52 2.70 9.13
CA LEU A 384 -10.06 1.40 8.63
C LEU A 384 -11.20 0.37 8.65
N ILE A 385 -11.93 0.26 9.76
CA ILE A 385 -13.07 -0.66 9.87
C ILE A 385 -14.12 -0.35 8.80
N ALA A 386 -14.56 0.91 8.71
CA ALA A 386 -15.61 1.30 7.77
C ALA A 386 -15.19 1.07 6.30
N GLN A 387 -13.95 1.46 5.95
CA GLN A 387 -13.39 1.28 4.62
C GLN A 387 -13.23 -0.18 4.24
N THR A 388 -12.68 -1.01 5.13
CA THR A 388 -12.48 -2.43 4.88
C THR A 388 -13.80 -3.18 4.71
N LEU A 389 -14.82 -2.87 5.52
CA LEU A 389 -16.17 -3.41 5.33
C LEU A 389 -16.79 -2.97 4.01
N GLN A 390 -16.59 -1.71 3.63
CA GLN A 390 -17.14 -1.14 2.40
C GLN A 390 -16.54 -1.78 1.14
N TRP A 391 -15.23 -2.03 1.14
CA TRP A 391 -14.51 -2.73 0.07
C TRP A 391 -14.57 -4.26 0.19
N ARG A 392 -15.21 -4.78 1.24
CA ARG A 392 -15.30 -6.22 1.55
C ARG A 392 -13.94 -6.91 1.66
N ASN A 393 -12.92 -6.13 1.97
CA ASN A 393 -11.59 -6.67 2.18
C ASN A 393 -11.52 -7.38 3.54
N ARG A 394 -10.54 -8.27 3.67
CA ARG A 394 -10.15 -8.88 4.94
C ARG A 394 -8.76 -8.39 5.32
N ILE A 395 -8.51 -8.22 6.62
CA ILE A 395 -7.20 -7.81 7.14
C ILE A 395 -6.57 -8.96 7.92
N THR A 396 -5.31 -9.25 7.60
CA THR A 396 -4.47 -10.21 8.32
C THR A 396 -3.28 -9.45 8.91
N PHE A 397 -3.25 -9.25 10.23
CA PHE A 397 -2.07 -8.71 10.91
C PHE A 397 -1.06 -9.83 11.18
N LEU A 398 0.11 -9.74 10.56
CA LEU A 398 1.26 -10.61 10.78
C LEU A 398 2.28 -9.87 11.66
N LEU A 399 2.22 -10.13 12.96
CA LEU A 399 3.06 -9.51 13.97
C LEU A 399 4.28 -10.38 14.26
N THR A 400 5.42 -10.00 13.70
CA THR A 400 6.69 -10.73 13.81
C THR A 400 7.51 -10.27 15.00
N GLN A 401 8.03 -11.21 15.78
CA GLN A 401 8.88 -10.92 16.95
C GLN A 401 10.06 -11.89 17.04
N THR A 402 10.98 -11.65 17.97
CA THR A 402 11.97 -12.66 18.37
C THR A 402 11.71 -13.08 19.80
N SER A 403 12.11 -14.30 20.18
CA SER A 403 12.03 -14.76 21.58
C SER A 403 12.66 -13.80 22.59
N ASP A 404 13.70 -13.07 22.20
CA ASP A 404 14.43 -12.13 23.07
C ASP A 404 13.80 -10.73 23.10
N ALA A 405 12.92 -10.41 22.15
CA ALA A 405 12.24 -9.12 22.04
C ALA A 405 10.74 -9.31 21.69
N PRO A 406 9.94 -9.85 22.62
CA PRO A 406 8.51 -10.05 22.39
C PRO A 406 7.76 -8.72 22.30
N ILE A 407 6.72 -8.68 21.48
CA ILE A 407 5.85 -7.50 21.35
C ILE A 407 5.05 -7.32 22.63
N ASN A 408 5.01 -6.08 23.13
CA ASN A 408 4.17 -5.72 24.28
C ASN A 408 2.68 -5.67 23.85
N MET A 409 1.88 -6.56 24.44
CA MET A 409 0.47 -6.73 24.08
C MET A 409 -0.52 -5.89 24.92
N ASN A 410 0.00 -4.96 25.73
CA ASN A 410 -0.80 -4.13 26.62
C ASN A 410 -1.15 -2.77 25.99
N GLY A 411 -2.36 -2.29 26.27
CA GLY A 411 -2.83 -0.96 25.92
C GLY A 411 -3.21 -0.81 24.45
N ASP A 412 -3.74 0.37 24.12
CA ASP A 412 -4.44 0.62 22.86
C ASP A 412 -3.61 0.32 21.60
N GLY A 413 -2.29 0.55 21.64
CA GLY A 413 -1.39 0.24 20.52
C GLY A 413 -1.39 -1.23 20.08
N PHE A 414 -1.80 -2.15 20.95
CA PHE A 414 -2.01 -3.55 20.57
C PHE A 414 -3.49 -3.94 20.58
N ASP A 415 -4.29 -3.40 21.50
CA ASP A 415 -5.73 -3.68 21.56
C ASP A 415 -6.45 -3.33 20.24
N VAL A 416 -5.97 -2.32 19.52
CA VAL A 416 -6.56 -1.95 18.22
C VAL A 416 -6.47 -3.07 17.19
N TYR A 417 -5.42 -3.89 17.19
CA TYR A 417 -5.32 -5.03 16.29
C TYR A 417 -6.42 -6.05 16.60
N ARG A 418 -6.70 -6.31 17.89
CA ARG A 418 -7.79 -7.19 18.33
C ARG A 418 -9.15 -6.64 17.87
N ARG A 419 -9.38 -5.33 18.06
CA ARG A 419 -10.65 -4.66 17.72
C ARG A 419 -10.89 -4.66 16.21
N VAL A 420 -9.89 -4.29 15.41
CA VAL A 420 -9.99 -4.28 13.94
C VAL A 420 -10.19 -5.69 13.41
N SER A 421 -9.36 -6.67 13.78
CA SER A 421 -9.52 -8.06 13.32
C SER A 421 -10.91 -8.60 13.66
N ARG A 422 -11.42 -8.35 14.86
CA ARG A 422 -12.78 -8.76 15.24
C ARG A 422 -13.86 -8.05 14.44
N ALA A 423 -13.67 -6.78 14.10
CA ALA A 423 -14.65 -5.97 13.37
C ALA A 423 -14.82 -6.37 11.91
N VAL A 424 -13.74 -6.78 11.27
CA VAL A 424 -13.72 -7.13 9.84
C VAL A 424 -13.63 -8.64 9.58
N GLN A 425 -13.77 -9.46 10.62
CA GLN A 425 -13.53 -10.91 10.58
C GLN A 425 -12.13 -11.28 10.03
N GLY A 426 -11.15 -10.44 10.37
CA GLY A 426 -9.74 -10.60 10.04
C GLY A 426 -8.98 -11.44 11.05
N ASP A 427 -7.67 -11.51 10.87
CA ASP A 427 -6.76 -12.28 11.73
C ASP A 427 -5.78 -11.38 12.47
N LEU A 428 -5.36 -11.85 13.63
CA LEU A 428 -4.22 -11.34 14.37
C LEU A 428 -3.31 -12.53 14.67
N LEU A 429 -2.22 -12.64 13.91
CA LEU A 429 -1.27 -13.74 14.01
C LEU A 429 0.06 -13.19 14.50
N MET A 430 0.42 -13.61 15.69
CA MET A 430 1.77 -13.41 16.20
C MET A 430 2.63 -14.58 15.70
N LEU A 431 3.90 -14.30 15.42
CA LEU A 431 4.86 -15.34 15.06
C LEU A 431 6.29 -14.97 15.43
N ASP A 432 7.12 -15.97 15.72
CA ASP A 432 8.57 -15.77 15.71
C ASP A 432 9.05 -15.55 14.27
N LYS A 433 10.01 -14.65 14.06
CA LYS A 433 10.55 -14.34 12.72
C LYS A 433 11.02 -15.60 11.97
N LYS A 434 11.48 -16.65 12.67
CA LYS A 434 11.88 -17.93 12.05
C LYS A 434 10.71 -18.72 11.45
N GLU A 435 9.50 -18.48 11.92
CA GLU A 435 8.27 -19.14 11.48
C GLU A 435 7.59 -18.39 10.32
N LEU A 436 8.08 -17.19 9.95
CA LEU A 436 7.46 -16.34 8.92
C LEU A 436 7.42 -17.01 7.55
N ASN A 437 8.50 -17.65 7.12
CA ASN A 437 8.58 -18.26 5.79
C ASN A 437 7.52 -19.36 5.61
N SER A 438 7.44 -20.30 6.55
CA SER A 438 6.44 -21.36 6.53
C SER A 438 5.02 -20.83 6.73
N THR A 439 4.86 -19.77 7.52
CA THR A 439 3.57 -19.10 7.71
C THR A 439 3.07 -18.46 6.41
N LEU A 440 3.90 -17.67 5.73
CA LEU A 440 3.54 -17.01 4.47
C LEU A 440 3.15 -18.03 3.42
N TYR A 441 3.92 -19.10 3.28
CA TYR A 441 3.61 -20.20 2.37
C TYR A 441 2.20 -20.75 2.59
N ASN A 442 1.85 -21.09 3.84
CA ASN A 442 0.57 -21.76 4.14
C ASN A 442 -0.60 -20.78 4.14
N ILE A 443 -0.47 -19.62 4.80
CA ILE A 443 -1.55 -18.63 4.85
C ILE A 443 -1.94 -18.19 3.47
N VAL A 444 -0.96 -17.85 2.63
CA VAL A 444 -1.27 -17.36 1.30
C VAL A 444 -1.88 -18.48 0.47
N ASN A 445 -1.31 -19.70 0.48
CA ASN A 445 -1.89 -20.83 -0.26
C ASN A 445 -3.35 -21.10 0.11
N GLU A 446 -3.69 -21.03 1.40
CA GLU A 446 -5.04 -21.37 1.86
C GLU A 446 -6.02 -20.18 1.85
N PHE A 447 -5.54 -18.93 1.84
CA PHE A 447 -6.40 -17.74 1.92
C PHE A 447 -6.80 -17.17 0.55
N SER A 448 -6.48 -17.85 -0.55
CA SER A 448 -7.07 -17.54 -1.85
C SER A 448 -8.53 -17.99 -1.88
N ASP A 449 -9.43 -17.10 -2.28
CA ASP A 449 -10.85 -17.42 -2.51
C ASP A 449 -11.56 -18.08 -1.31
N ILE A 450 -11.49 -17.42 -0.14
CA ILE A 450 -12.04 -17.95 1.11
C ILE A 450 -13.36 -17.32 1.53
N GLN A 451 -14.28 -18.16 1.98
CA GLN A 451 -15.58 -17.75 2.50
C GLN A 451 -15.70 -18.05 4.00
N VAL A 452 -15.99 -17.02 4.81
CA VAL A 452 -16.15 -17.16 6.26
C VAL A 452 -17.39 -17.97 6.61
N VAL A 453 -17.16 -19.03 7.38
CA VAL A 453 -18.16 -19.98 7.89
C VAL A 453 -18.41 -19.75 9.36
N ASN A 454 -17.35 -19.53 10.14
CA ASN A 454 -17.43 -19.09 11.52
C ASN A 454 -16.28 -18.13 11.85
N ALA A 455 -16.56 -17.13 12.68
CA ALA A 455 -15.56 -16.25 13.25
C ALA A 455 -15.88 -15.99 14.72
N SER A 456 -15.04 -16.54 15.60
CA SER A 456 -15.18 -16.43 17.05
C SER A 456 -13.87 -15.94 17.67
N TYR A 457 -13.96 -14.94 18.55
CA TYR A 457 -12.78 -14.27 19.10
C TYR A 457 -12.79 -14.24 20.63
N GLY A 458 -11.62 -14.44 21.24
CA GLY A 458 -11.45 -14.40 22.69
C GLY A 458 -12.26 -15.46 23.44
N MET A 459 -12.45 -16.62 22.84
CA MET A 459 -13.17 -17.75 23.43
C MET A 459 -12.41 -18.32 24.63
N THR A 460 -13.12 -18.66 25.70
CA THR A 460 -12.56 -19.29 26.90
C THR A 460 -13.22 -20.62 27.26
N SER A 461 -14.26 -21.01 26.53
CA SER A 461 -15.04 -22.24 26.73
C SER A 461 -14.83 -23.19 25.57
N ASN A 462 -15.27 -24.45 25.73
CA ASN A 462 -15.32 -25.39 24.62
C ASN A 462 -16.13 -24.80 23.46
N PHE A 463 -15.65 -25.06 22.25
CA PHE A 463 -16.32 -24.75 21.00
C PHE A 463 -16.59 -26.05 20.26
N THR A 464 -17.77 -26.20 19.69
CA THR A 464 -18.13 -27.37 18.90
C THR A 464 -18.87 -26.88 17.67
N PHE A 465 -18.40 -27.29 16.50
CA PHE A 465 -18.96 -26.88 15.23
C PHE A 465 -19.33 -28.09 14.40
N ASP A 466 -20.58 -28.15 13.97
CA ASP A 466 -21.07 -29.22 13.09
C ASP A 466 -20.60 -28.95 11.66
N LEU A 467 -19.67 -29.78 11.18
CA LEU A 467 -19.18 -29.74 9.80
C LEU A 467 -20.20 -30.35 8.82
N TYR A 468 -21.13 -31.13 9.35
CA TYR A 468 -22.14 -31.87 8.61
C TYR A 468 -23.25 -30.97 8.08
N TYR A 469 -23.01 -30.08 7.10
CA TYR A 469 -24.11 -29.51 6.29
C TYR A 469 -23.73 -28.75 5.00
N ARG A 470 -22.52 -28.88 4.44
CA ARG A 470 -22.17 -28.19 3.19
C ARG A 470 -21.65 -29.15 2.13
N TYR A 471 -22.59 -29.69 1.35
CA TYR A 471 -22.31 -30.50 0.16
C TYR A 471 -22.19 -29.59 -1.07
N VAL A 472 -21.01 -28.99 -1.22
CA VAL A 472 -20.52 -28.62 -2.53
C VAL A 472 -19.39 -29.61 -2.81
N GLU A 473 -19.55 -30.43 -3.85
CA GLU A 473 -18.44 -31.27 -4.32
C GLU A 473 -17.24 -30.31 -4.55
N TYR A 474 -16.10 -30.62 -3.94
CA TYR A 474 -14.79 -29.96 -4.14
C TYR A 474 -14.36 -28.80 -3.21
N GLU A 475 -15.04 -28.49 -2.09
CA GLU A 475 -14.56 -27.44 -1.15
C GLU A 475 -13.87 -27.99 0.10
N SER A 476 -12.61 -27.59 0.35
CA SER A 476 -11.90 -27.87 1.60
C SER A 476 -12.35 -26.91 2.71
N CYS A 477 -12.51 -27.43 3.93
CA CYS A 477 -12.78 -26.60 5.12
C CYS A 477 -11.47 -26.29 5.85
N ILE A 478 -11.13 -25.01 5.94
CA ILE A 478 -9.95 -24.52 6.65
C ILE A 478 -10.36 -24.11 8.05
N VAL A 479 -9.70 -24.68 9.05
CA VAL A 479 -9.84 -24.32 10.46
C VAL A 479 -8.55 -23.66 10.92
N LEU A 480 -8.64 -22.39 11.29
CA LEU A 480 -7.55 -21.65 11.91
C LEU A 480 -7.87 -21.39 13.38
N VAL A 481 -6.98 -21.84 14.25
CA VAL A 481 -7.05 -21.58 15.68
C VAL A 481 -5.81 -20.81 16.10
N SER A 482 -5.99 -19.65 16.72
CA SER A 482 -4.88 -18.79 17.14
C SER A 482 -5.01 -18.36 18.60
N VAL A 483 -3.86 -18.09 19.21
CA VAL A 483 -3.71 -17.58 20.57
C VAL A 483 -2.68 -16.46 20.59
N GLU A 484 -2.71 -15.65 21.64
CA GLU A 484 -1.75 -14.58 21.84
C GLU A 484 -0.42 -15.09 22.42
N ASN A 485 0.59 -14.22 22.43
CA ASN A 485 1.91 -14.60 22.92
C ASN A 485 1.89 -15.09 24.38
N GLY A 486 2.62 -16.18 24.67
CA GLY A 486 2.66 -16.79 26.00
C GLY A 486 1.40 -17.57 26.39
N LYS A 487 0.42 -17.73 25.48
CA LYS A 487 -0.79 -18.53 25.68
C LYS A 487 -0.64 -19.92 25.07
N ARG A 488 -1.39 -20.89 25.61
CA ARG A 488 -1.37 -22.27 25.09
C ARG A 488 -2.46 -22.47 24.06
N LEU A 489 -2.09 -23.01 22.90
CA LEU A 489 -3.05 -23.45 21.89
C LEU A 489 -4.02 -24.47 22.50
N PRO A 490 -5.34 -24.36 22.21
CA PRO A 490 -6.31 -25.32 22.68
C PRO A 490 -6.15 -26.65 21.95
N ASN A 491 -6.67 -27.73 22.53
CA ASN A 491 -6.68 -29.02 21.86
C ASN A 491 -7.81 -29.05 20.83
N VAL A 492 -7.50 -29.47 19.61
CA VAL A 492 -8.49 -29.65 18.54
C VAL A 492 -8.73 -31.14 18.36
N THR A 493 -9.99 -31.56 18.35
CA THR A 493 -10.37 -32.97 18.33
C THR A 493 -11.53 -33.21 17.37
N LEU A 494 -11.51 -34.39 16.75
CA LEU A 494 -12.63 -34.92 15.99
C LEU A 494 -13.32 -36.05 16.78
N PRO A 495 -14.62 -36.32 16.54
CA PRO A 495 -15.32 -37.43 17.16
C PRO A 495 -14.70 -38.79 16.81
N GLY A 496 -14.37 -39.56 17.86
CA GLY A 496 -14.07 -41.00 17.83
C GLY A 496 -13.34 -41.54 16.60
N ALA A 497 -14.11 -42.03 15.62
CA ALA A 497 -13.61 -42.73 14.43
C ALA A 497 -12.77 -41.85 13.47
N TYR A 498 -12.82 -40.53 13.60
CA TYR A 498 -12.16 -39.57 12.70
C TYR A 498 -10.89 -38.94 13.30
N VAL A 499 -10.51 -39.29 14.54
CA VAL A 499 -9.34 -38.68 15.21
C VAL A 499 -8.04 -38.89 14.42
N SER A 500 -7.90 -40.03 13.73
CA SER A 500 -6.72 -40.31 12.90
C SER A 500 -6.61 -39.45 11.64
N ASP A 501 -7.71 -38.79 11.23
CA ASP A 501 -7.74 -37.89 10.08
C ASP A 501 -7.38 -36.45 10.45
N LEU A 502 -7.21 -36.14 11.73
CA LEU A 502 -6.86 -34.79 12.19
C LEU A 502 -5.33 -34.63 12.27
N SER A 503 -4.73 -34.14 11.19
CA SER A 503 -3.35 -33.66 11.18
C SER A 503 -3.29 -32.18 10.83
N PRO A 504 -2.56 -31.34 11.59
CA PRO A 504 -2.41 -29.94 11.21
C PRO A 504 -1.64 -29.84 9.89
N THR A 505 -2.20 -29.08 8.95
CA THR A 505 -1.51 -28.67 7.73
C THR A 505 -0.32 -27.78 8.07
N PHE A 506 -0.53 -26.89 9.05
CA PHE A 506 0.51 -26.05 9.60
C PHE A 506 0.29 -25.83 11.09
N ASN A 507 1.37 -25.85 11.86
CA ASN A 507 1.34 -25.46 13.27
C ASN A 507 2.59 -24.68 13.65
N ASN A 508 2.42 -23.75 14.56
CA ASN A 508 3.51 -23.10 15.26
C ASN A 508 3.15 -22.90 16.74
N SER A 509 3.91 -22.07 17.45
CA SER A 509 3.68 -21.83 18.87
C SER A 509 2.38 -21.09 19.20
N GLN A 510 1.79 -20.35 18.24
CA GLN A 510 0.74 -19.36 18.47
C GLN A 510 -0.51 -19.57 17.60
N PHE A 511 -0.45 -20.42 16.57
CA PHE A 511 -1.62 -20.84 15.81
C PHE A 511 -1.41 -22.22 15.17
N ILE A 512 -2.54 -22.84 14.85
CA ILE A 512 -2.62 -24.13 14.19
C ILE A 512 -3.70 -24.06 13.12
N MET A 513 -3.38 -24.58 11.95
CA MET A 513 -4.25 -24.62 10.79
C MET A 513 -4.47 -26.05 10.37
N PHE A 514 -5.72 -26.39 10.13
CA PHE A 514 -6.15 -27.67 9.57
C PHE A 514 -6.85 -27.40 8.24
N VAL A 515 -6.46 -28.13 7.21
CA VAL A 515 -7.21 -28.23 5.96
C VAL A 515 -7.91 -29.59 6.00
N LEU A 516 -9.22 -29.55 6.16
CA LEU A 516 -10.06 -30.74 6.27
C LEU A 516 -10.65 -31.02 4.88
N GLU A 517 -10.04 -31.98 4.19
CA GLU A 517 -10.60 -32.54 2.96
C GLU A 517 -11.85 -33.38 3.30
N GLU A 518 -12.79 -33.45 2.36
CA GLU A 518 -14.10 -34.06 2.55
C GLU A 518 -13.99 -35.55 2.97
N LYS A 519 -14.10 -35.79 4.28
CA LYS A 519 -14.55 -37.05 4.88
C LYS A 519 -15.75 -36.72 5.74
N TYR A 520 -16.62 -37.71 5.99
CA TYR A 520 -17.84 -37.61 6.82
C TYR A 520 -17.56 -37.23 8.30
N VAL A 521 -16.84 -36.15 8.57
CA VAL A 521 -16.55 -35.65 9.90
C VAL A 521 -17.81 -34.94 10.38
N PRO A 522 -18.48 -35.42 11.43
CA PRO A 522 -19.77 -34.87 11.82
C PRO A 522 -19.62 -33.51 12.50
N SER A 523 -18.55 -33.33 13.28
CA SER A 523 -18.27 -32.09 14.00
C SER A 523 -16.79 -31.97 14.39
N LEU A 524 -16.36 -30.76 14.70
CA LEU A 524 -15.07 -30.43 15.29
C LEU A 524 -15.28 -29.92 16.71
N ALA A 525 -14.46 -30.36 17.66
CA ALA A 525 -14.46 -29.82 19.01
C ALA A 525 -13.10 -29.19 19.36
N ILE A 526 -13.13 -27.95 19.85
CA ILE A 526 -11.97 -27.22 20.34
C ILE A 526 -12.11 -27.09 21.86
N ILE A 527 -11.12 -27.62 22.57
CA ILE A 527 -11.12 -27.76 24.03
C ILE A 527 -10.00 -26.89 24.60
N PRO A 528 -10.31 -25.73 25.21
CA PRO A 528 -9.31 -24.86 25.80
C PRO A 528 -8.74 -25.44 27.09
N TYR A 529 -7.49 -25.06 27.40
CA TYR A 529 -6.87 -25.37 28.69
C TYR A 529 -7.22 -24.34 29.78
N SER A 530 -7.33 -23.05 29.43
CA SER A 530 -7.70 -21.91 30.30
C SER A 530 -7.45 -20.57 29.59
N ASP A 531 -6.53 -20.56 28.63
CA ASP A 531 -6.16 -19.38 27.88
C ASP A 531 -7.22 -19.04 26.80
N PRO A 532 -7.48 -17.74 26.55
CA PRO A 532 -8.33 -17.30 25.46
C PRO A 532 -7.76 -17.70 24.09
N TYR A 533 -8.65 -18.06 23.16
CA TYR A 533 -8.29 -18.41 21.79
C TYR A 533 -9.28 -17.83 20.78
N ASN A 534 -8.84 -17.70 19.54
CA ASN A 534 -9.69 -17.35 18.41
C ASN A 534 -9.87 -18.57 17.51
N VAL A 535 -11.02 -18.64 16.85
CA VAL A 535 -11.36 -19.70 15.91
C VAL A 535 -11.96 -19.06 14.68
N LEU A 536 -11.42 -19.42 13.54
CA LEU A 536 -11.87 -18.97 12.25
C LEU A 536 -12.01 -20.17 11.33
N LEU A 537 -13.19 -20.33 10.75
CA LEU A 537 -13.51 -21.41 9.80
C LEU A 537 -13.85 -20.79 8.47
N PHE A 538 -13.26 -21.31 7.39
CA PHE A 538 -13.53 -20.88 6.03
C PHE A 538 -13.65 -22.06 5.09
N ASN A 539 -14.43 -21.90 4.02
CA ASN A 539 -14.40 -22.79 2.88
C ASN A 539 -13.57 -22.16 1.76
N GLN A 540 -12.85 -22.99 1.01
CA GLN A 540 -12.31 -22.62 -0.31
C GLN A 540 -13.39 -22.82 -1.36
N GLY A 541 -13.69 -21.81 -2.18
CA GLY A 541 -14.67 -21.95 -3.26
C GLY A 541 -15.23 -20.64 -3.79
N ASP A 542 -15.91 -20.75 -4.94
CA ASP A 542 -16.40 -19.64 -5.75
C ASP A 542 -17.16 -18.59 -4.92
N GLN A 543 -16.58 -17.38 -4.86
CA GLN A 543 -17.23 -16.16 -4.38
C GLN A 543 -18.33 -15.73 -5.36
N SER A 544 -19.33 -16.58 -5.56
CA SER A 544 -20.66 -16.14 -5.96
C SER A 544 -21.03 -14.98 -5.03
N VAL A 545 -21.01 -13.77 -5.57
CA VAL A 545 -20.95 -12.51 -4.83
C VAL A 545 -22.04 -12.51 -3.78
N LYS A 546 -21.69 -12.52 -2.50
CA LYS A 546 -22.65 -12.43 -1.39
C LYS A 546 -22.50 -11.06 -0.76
N TRP A 547 -23.43 -10.16 -1.07
CA TRP A 547 -23.44 -8.79 -0.60
C TRP A 547 -24.74 -8.48 0.13
N VAL A 548 -24.62 -7.95 1.35
CA VAL A 548 -25.70 -7.27 2.08
C VAL A 548 -25.33 -5.82 2.39
N THR A 549 -26.16 -4.86 2.00
CA THR A 549 -26.03 -3.44 2.36
C THR A 549 -27.16 -2.99 3.28
N PHE A 550 -26.93 -1.89 3.97
CA PHE A 550 -27.89 -1.22 4.84
C PHE A 550 -28.12 0.21 4.36
N THR A 551 -29.39 0.63 4.35
CA THR A 551 -29.82 1.95 3.87
C THR A 551 -31.09 2.37 4.62
N ASP A 552 -31.38 3.66 4.72
CA ASP A 552 -32.68 4.12 5.25
C ASP A 552 -33.80 4.15 4.19
N ASP A 553 -33.45 3.98 2.91
CA ASP A 553 -34.39 3.80 1.79
C ASP A 553 -34.28 2.35 1.25
N PRO A 554 -35.36 1.53 1.34
CA PRO A 554 -35.37 0.15 0.86
C PRO A 554 -35.29 0.01 -0.68
N TYR A 555 -35.35 1.11 -1.43
CA TYR A 555 -35.24 1.12 -2.89
C TYR A 555 -33.81 1.38 -3.41
N ILE A 556 -32.83 1.55 -2.50
CA ILE A 556 -31.41 1.67 -2.83
C ILE A 556 -30.79 0.26 -2.94
N ASP A 557 -29.87 0.06 -3.89
CA ASP A 557 -29.17 -1.22 -4.06
C ASP A 557 -27.87 -1.22 -3.25
N ALA A 558 -26.95 -0.31 -3.56
CA ALA A 558 -25.67 -0.21 -2.88
C ALA A 558 -25.68 0.85 -1.77
N GLY A 559 -26.14 0.47 -0.56
CA GLY A 559 -26.08 1.29 0.66
C GLY A 559 -24.72 1.21 1.38
N TYR A 560 -24.72 1.25 2.71
CA TYR A 560 -23.53 1.04 3.54
C TYR A 560 -23.28 -0.46 3.80
N SER A 561 -22.03 -0.89 3.90
CA SER A 561 -21.68 -2.25 4.36
C SER A 561 -21.78 -2.44 5.89
N PHE A 562 -22.23 -1.42 6.62
CA PHE A 562 -22.39 -1.39 8.08
C PHE A 562 -23.72 -0.72 8.46
N ALA A 563 -24.13 -0.87 9.72
CA ALA A 563 -25.38 -0.35 10.24
C ALA A 563 -25.17 0.76 11.29
N PHE A 564 -26.24 1.47 11.64
CA PHE A 564 -26.22 2.54 12.64
C PHE A 564 -27.09 2.21 13.86
N ALA A 565 -26.52 2.35 15.04
CA ALA A 565 -27.22 2.16 16.31
C ALA A 565 -28.34 3.19 16.46
N GLY A 566 -29.52 2.73 16.87
CA GLY A 566 -30.69 3.60 17.08
C GLY A 566 -31.38 4.10 15.80
N LYS A 567 -30.88 3.73 14.60
CA LYS A 567 -31.53 4.05 13.32
C LYS A 567 -32.13 2.78 12.72
N GLN A 568 -33.37 2.88 12.25
CA GLN A 568 -33.99 1.80 11.49
C GLN A 568 -33.43 1.81 10.07
N MET A 569 -32.85 0.68 9.62
CA MET A 569 -32.24 0.56 8.30
C MET A 569 -32.84 -0.65 7.57
N ALA A 570 -33.19 -0.47 6.30
CA ALA A 570 -33.50 -1.55 5.40
C ALA A 570 -32.21 -2.29 4.98
N ALA A 571 -32.27 -3.61 4.96
CA ALA A 571 -31.21 -4.43 4.39
C ALA A 571 -31.59 -4.92 2.99
N SER A 572 -30.63 -4.89 2.07
CA SER A 572 -30.76 -5.37 0.69
C SER A 572 -29.54 -6.20 0.29
N GLY A 573 -29.73 -7.17 -0.58
CA GLY A 573 -28.63 -8.02 -1.04
C GLY A 573 -28.94 -8.78 -2.32
N ASN A 574 -27.92 -9.39 -2.89
CA ASN A 574 -28.03 -10.17 -4.13
C ASN A 574 -28.23 -11.68 -3.88
N VAL A 575 -28.16 -12.15 -2.64
CA VAL A 575 -28.35 -13.56 -2.29
C VAL A 575 -29.08 -13.73 -0.95
N GLY A 576 -30.03 -14.65 -0.87
CA GLY A 576 -30.58 -15.14 0.40
C GLY A 576 -32.07 -15.51 0.36
N ILE A 577 -32.43 -16.57 1.09
CA ILE A 577 -33.80 -16.87 1.54
C ILE A 577 -34.09 -16.11 2.84
N SER A 578 -33.09 -15.96 3.71
CA SER A 578 -33.22 -15.30 5.01
C SER A 578 -31.88 -14.72 5.49
N LEU A 579 -31.97 -13.66 6.28
CA LEU A 579 -30.86 -12.97 6.92
C LEU A 579 -31.09 -12.91 8.43
N TYR A 580 -30.01 -13.07 9.20
CA TYR A 580 -30.02 -12.94 10.67
C TYR A 580 -28.80 -12.14 11.11
N THR A 581 -28.95 -11.38 12.19
CA THR A 581 -27.82 -10.72 12.86
C THR A 581 -27.56 -11.39 14.19
N ALA A 582 -26.30 -11.68 14.50
CA ALA A 582 -25.92 -12.31 15.76
C ALA A 582 -24.63 -11.69 16.34
N PRO A 583 -24.41 -11.71 17.66
CA PRO A 583 -23.12 -11.34 18.23
C PRO A 583 -21.96 -12.17 17.66
N ILE A 584 -20.72 -11.67 17.70
CA ILE A 584 -19.55 -12.38 17.15
C ILE A 584 -19.37 -13.82 17.72
N ASN A 585 -19.68 -14.05 19.01
CA ASN A 585 -19.55 -15.36 19.67
C ASN A 585 -20.92 -16.03 19.92
N TRP A 586 -21.78 -16.09 18.90
CA TRP A 586 -23.20 -16.46 19.05
C TRP A 586 -23.50 -17.96 19.05
N GLU A 587 -22.54 -18.86 18.81
CA GLU A 587 -22.85 -20.27 18.50
C GLU A 587 -23.55 -21.06 19.63
N ASN A 588 -23.63 -20.50 20.84
CA ASN A 588 -24.45 -21.01 21.96
C ASN A 588 -25.48 -19.99 22.50
N GLY A 589 -25.71 -18.89 21.77
CA GLY A 589 -26.53 -17.74 22.17
C GLY A 589 -27.82 -17.61 21.35
N THR A 590 -28.69 -16.67 21.76
CA THR A 590 -29.95 -16.40 21.05
C THR A 590 -29.68 -15.64 19.76
N ILE A 591 -30.09 -16.21 18.61
CA ILE A 591 -30.16 -15.49 17.33
C ILE A 591 -31.07 -14.28 17.54
N SER A 592 -30.58 -13.07 17.22
CA SER A 592 -31.23 -11.82 17.62
C SER A 592 -32.62 -11.68 16.98
N ARG A 593 -32.69 -11.81 15.64
CA ARG A 593 -33.93 -11.76 14.83
C ARG A 593 -33.70 -12.38 13.46
N THR A 594 -34.77 -12.92 12.87
CA THR A 594 -34.83 -13.50 11.52
C THR A 594 -35.53 -12.52 10.58
N PHE A 595 -34.91 -12.25 9.43
CA PHE A 595 -35.47 -11.42 8.38
C PHE A 595 -35.62 -12.28 7.11
N GLU A 596 -36.85 -12.53 6.70
CA GLU A 596 -37.14 -13.27 5.47
C GLU A 596 -36.88 -12.39 4.25
N ALA A 597 -36.23 -12.96 3.24
CA ALA A 597 -36.00 -12.28 1.97
C ALA A 597 -37.33 -12.07 1.24
N ARG A 598 -37.47 -10.90 0.61
CA ARG A 598 -38.52 -10.59 -0.33
C ARG A 598 -37.88 -10.20 -1.66
N ASP A 599 -38.36 -10.79 -2.74
CA ASP A 599 -37.95 -10.41 -4.08
C ASP A 599 -38.32 -8.95 -4.35
N ARG A 600 -37.36 -8.19 -4.88
CA ARG A 600 -37.61 -6.84 -5.36
C ARG A 600 -38.15 -6.94 -6.79
N ASP A 601 -39.42 -6.63 -6.94
CA ASP A 601 -40.16 -6.76 -8.21
C ASP A 601 -39.75 -5.63 -9.19
N SER A 602 -38.54 -5.69 -9.76
CA SER A 602 -38.17 -4.87 -10.92
C SER A 602 -36.99 -5.47 -11.68
N TRP A 603 -37.07 -5.47 -13.00
CA TRP A 603 -36.00 -5.90 -13.92
C TRP A 603 -34.79 -4.94 -13.94
N SER A 604 -34.72 -3.97 -13.02
CA SER A 604 -33.72 -2.90 -12.99
C SER A 604 -32.81 -2.86 -11.75
N CYS A 605 -33.10 -3.61 -10.68
CA CYS A 605 -32.23 -3.63 -9.50
C CYS A 605 -31.16 -4.75 -9.63
N ASP A 606 -29.91 -4.46 -9.28
CA ASP A 606 -28.85 -5.48 -9.21
C ASP A 606 -28.95 -6.31 -7.91
N PHE A 607 -29.50 -5.71 -6.84
CA PHE A 607 -29.78 -6.42 -5.59
C PHE A 607 -31.20 -6.99 -5.61
N SER A 608 -31.30 -8.30 -5.86
CA SER A 608 -32.57 -9.01 -6.06
C SER A 608 -33.44 -9.11 -4.80
N TYR A 609 -32.87 -8.99 -3.60
CA TYR A 609 -33.58 -9.25 -2.34
C TYR A 609 -33.58 -8.04 -1.41
N THR A 610 -34.68 -7.85 -0.68
CA THR A 610 -34.76 -7.01 0.51
C THR A 610 -35.17 -7.83 1.72
N PHE A 611 -34.62 -7.50 2.89
CA PHE A 611 -34.86 -8.19 4.15
C PHE A 611 -35.70 -7.34 5.13
N GLY A 612 -36.36 -6.29 4.62
CA GLY A 612 -37.11 -5.36 5.46
C GLY A 612 -36.21 -4.55 6.39
N SER A 613 -36.80 -3.98 7.44
CA SER A 613 -36.07 -3.15 8.40
C SER A 613 -35.36 -4.00 9.46
N VAL A 614 -34.04 -3.91 9.51
CA VAL A 614 -33.23 -4.39 10.62
C VAL A 614 -33.36 -3.38 11.77
N ASP A 615 -33.84 -3.84 12.92
CA ASP A 615 -33.97 -3.00 14.12
C ASP A 615 -32.61 -2.47 14.58
N ALA A 616 -32.63 -1.42 15.41
CA ALA A 616 -31.43 -0.80 15.99
C ALA A 616 -30.42 -1.85 16.50
N CYS A 617 -29.27 -1.94 15.84
CA CYS A 617 -28.18 -2.82 16.22
C CYS A 617 -27.48 -2.34 17.49
N LYS A 618 -26.83 -3.25 18.22
CA LYS A 618 -25.94 -2.90 19.35
C LYS A 618 -24.60 -2.38 18.78
N PRO A 619 -24.08 -1.23 19.24
CA PRO A 619 -22.78 -0.72 18.80
C PRO A 619 -21.66 -1.75 18.87
N GLY A 620 -20.80 -1.75 17.86
CA GLY A 620 -19.67 -2.67 17.71
C GLY A 620 -19.90 -3.80 16.70
N PRO A 621 -19.02 -4.83 16.71
CA PRO A 621 -19.00 -5.88 15.70
C PRO A 621 -20.07 -6.94 15.92
N PHE A 622 -20.62 -7.46 14.82
CA PHE A 622 -21.61 -8.53 14.79
C PHE A 622 -21.47 -9.39 13.51
N ASN A 623 -22.09 -10.56 13.51
CA ASN A 623 -22.14 -11.47 12.37
C ASN A 623 -23.44 -11.25 11.59
N ILE A 624 -23.33 -11.09 10.28
CA ILE A 624 -24.46 -11.17 9.34
C ILE A 624 -24.49 -12.61 8.83
N ILE A 625 -25.54 -13.34 9.18
CA ILE A 625 -25.71 -14.74 8.80
C ILE A 625 -26.74 -14.79 7.68
N ILE A 626 -26.36 -15.33 6.52
CA ILE A 626 -27.21 -15.43 5.34
C ILE A 626 -27.47 -16.89 5.05
N THR A 627 -28.72 -17.27 4.84
CA THR A 627 -29.07 -18.61 4.36
C THR A 627 -29.57 -18.52 2.92
N THR A 628 -28.97 -19.26 1.99
CA THR A 628 -29.31 -19.30 0.56
C THR A 628 -29.86 -20.67 0.18
N ARG A 629 -30.65 -20.75 -0.91
CA ARG A 629 -31.11 -22.03 -1.47
C ARG A 629 -30.29 -22.35 -2.70
N MET A 630 -29.52 -23.43 -2.66
CA MET A 630 -28.67 -23.85 -3.77
C MET A 630 -29.20 -25.17 -4.34
N LEU A 631 -29.15 -25.31 -5.66
CA LEU A 631 -29.45 -26.54 -6.37
C LEU A 631 -28.16 -27.36 -6.48
N SER A 632 -28.06 -28.45 -5.73
CA SER A 632 -26.93 -29.37 -5.79
C SER A 632 -27.44 -30.78 -6.07
N ASN A 633 -26.93 -31.43 -7.12
CA ASN A 633 -27.31 -32.78 -7.54
C ASN A 633 -28.82 -33.02 -7.67
N GLY A 634 -29.57 -32.02 -8.16
CA GLY A 634 -31.02 -32.10 -8.39
C GLY A 634 -31.88 -31.90 -7.14
N TYR A 635 -31.28 -31.59 -5.98
CA TYR A 635 -31.99 -31.27 -4.74
C TYR A 635 -31.70 -29.84 -4.30
N TYR A 636 -32.75 -29.14 -3.87
CA TYR A 636 -32.57 -27.85 -3.21
C TYR A 636 -32.06 -28.04 -1.78
N ARG A 637 -30.98 -27.35 -1.43
CA ARG A 637 -30.34 -27.34 -0.10
C ARG A 637 -30.22 -25.92 0.41
N ASN A 638 -30.21 -25.78 1.73
CA ASN A 638 -29.95 -24.51 2.38
C ASN A 638 -28.46 -24.44 2.76
N GLU A 639 -27.77 -23.40 2.33
CA GLU A 639 -26.39 -23.12 2.72
C GLU A 639 -26.37 -21.85 3.55
N THR A 640 -25.52 -21.80 4.58
CA THR A 640 -25.40 -20.63 5.47
C THR A 640 -24.05 -19.98 5.25
N PHE A 641 -23.92 -18.67 5.34
CA PHE A 641 -22.64 -17.96 5.23
C PHE A 641 -22.60 -16.82 6.21
N ILE A 642 -21.39 -16.43 6.63
CA ILE A 642 -21.21 -15.30 7.55
C ILE A 642 -20.46 -14.18 6.84
N LEU A 643 -21.00 -12.97 6.93
CA LEU A 643 -20.32 -11.73 6.54
C LEU A 643 -20.02 -10.89 7.80
N PRO A 644 -18.96 -10.08 7.77
CA PRO A 644 -18.69 -9.15 8.85
C PRO A 644 -19.74 -8.03 8.85
N GLY A 645 -20.28 -7.74 10.03
CA GLY A 645 -21.17 -6.61 10.29
C GLY A 645 -20.60 -5.72 11.39
N PHE A 646 -20.83 -4.43 11.27
CA PHE A 646 -20.46 -3.48 12.32
C PHE A 646 -21.56 -2.44 12.51
N CYS A 647 -21.81 -2.08 13.76
CA CYS A 647 -22.82 -1.12 14.14
C CYS A 647 -22.15 0.13 14.71
N PHE A 648 -22.20 1.25 13.98
CA PHE A 648 -21.64 2.52 14.43
C PHE A 648 -22.65 3.34 15.24
N ILE A 649 -22.15 4.19 16.13
CA ILE A 649 -22.93 5.22 16.81
C ILE A 649 -22.97 6.46 15.90
N LEU A 650 -24.15 6.84 15.43
CA LEU A 650 -24.28 8.01 14.57
C LEU A 650 -24.25 9.30 15.40
N ASP A 651 -23.37 10.22 15.04
CA ASP A 651 -23.28 11.53 15.70
C ASP A 651 -24.52 12.38 15.43
N SER A 652 -24.98 13.10 16.47
CA SER A 652 -26.13 13.99 16.38
C SER A 652 -25.91 15.09 15.33
N GLY A 653 -26.72 15.10 14.27
CA GLY A 653 -26.63 16.08 13.19
C GLY A 653 -25.83 15.62 11.96
N SER A 654 -25.23 14.42 11.99
CA SER A 654 -24.71 13.79 10.78
C SER A 654 -25.84 13.11 10.01
N ASP A 655 -25.92 13.32 8.70
CA ASP A 655 -26.89 12.66 7.81
C ASP A 655 -26.40 11.28 7.32
N GLY A 656 -25.25 10.82 7.84
CA GLY A 656 -24.54 9.62 7.39
C GLY A 656 -23.79 9.79 6.06
N LYS A 657 -23.94 10.92 5.34
CA LYS A 657 -23.48 11.05 3.95
C LYS A 657 -22.01 11.44 3.78
N ASN A 658 -21.25 11.58 4.87
CA ASN A 658 -19.88 12.08 4.82
C ASN A 658 -18.87 10.96 5.03
N GLY A 659 -18.63 10.20 3.97
CA GLY A 659 -17.40 9.41 3.80
C GLY A 659 -16.31 10.17 3.04
N ASN A 660 -16.33 11.52 3.06
CA ASN A 660 -15.37 12.34 2.32
C ASN A 660 -14.10 12.63 3.13
N HIS A 661 -12.98 12.30 2.51
CA HIS A 661 -11.57 12.56 2.81
C HIS A 661 -11.21 13.71 3.79
N ILE A 662 -10.33 13.40 4.74
CA ILE A 662 -9.18 14.24 5.12
C ILE A 662 -8.01 13.30 5.50
N PHE A 663 -6.97 13.23 4.67
CA PHE A 663 -5.59 13.06 5.11
C PHE A 663 -4.70 13.96 4.26
#